data_AF-A2RVG6-F1
#
_entry.id   AF-A2RVG6-F1
#
_cell.length_a   1.000
_cell.length_b   1.000
_cell.length_c   1.000
_cell.angle_alpha   90.00
_cell.angle_beta   90.00
_cell.angle_gamma   90.00
#
_symmetry.space_group_name_H-M   'P 1'
#
loop_
_entity.id
_entity.type
_entity.pdbx_description
1 polymer ?
#
loop_
_entity_poly.entity_id
_entity_poly.type
_entity_poly.pdbx_seq_one_letter_code
_entity_poly.pdbx_strand_id
1 'polypeptide(L)'
;MSGNDVSVTETAQSDQFHLPTTANAAAHHQYYRFHKQQQQQHQHHHQQQQSCLRQQQRQLQWEQQQHQQLQHQLTNSSSEFDEFHWPSKQTGGENLGGKIYITPADIPPPPQPPHQSGSNSHSHHNGSNRQQQQHQQHPHSLHSHIHPHPHPHHQHGHRTPPHRCKCEHPSIELMGYEDSVIATATASNTAANVGVAGGGGVGRHQHPPYYYKAAVGRRSSAKLHESMLGGGSSLEDDDGTSAGSFGEGMSRFKNLMHTKEKKRRVRIILTVVTTVIAVALLATALVFILRTDEKDADDSDSNSNNAIDLEDVLSGQLYAKRFNGSWSNGNSLIYKENTSIMEFDAKTGERSILLEDAQHYVLYEKSADGEFLLLAKNYKKNFRYSFLAEYDLYNLNTKEFIQLTIQNEQHYLSMVQWSPVGNALVINYDRNLYYKESALAQEIALTSDEQAGILNGIPDWVYEEEVFSSNVATWFNPSGTQLAFIKFDDSSTHLINFPYYGDAGDLRYQYPLHQVIAYPKAGSSNPRVELVMVDLKRAVAGGDFVTVMPVPSALNTETDYIVTVVSWVDDDNVLSIWMNRIQNAAYVVTFDGLNRKVIYSAESKTGWVDLYTAPFRNRNGSRLAFVLPHNNYKHVQLLSSTVASSEPQALEPLTEGKYVVDSILHWDGKNDIIFYTANTEDHPEQLHLYAIRALAKQSPKCLTCNLIKSGDVQQTYFSATFNDNNHIVITSLGPGIPTTHIYEWKYENSQVVISKVLDWETNESLRAKLKGVALPSHKILTVDIDGGFQAKVLLQLPPNLDTSGATKYPMLVDVYGGPDSYSVTNKWMVDWGTYLSSNQSVIYAKIDGRGSGLRGESLLHAIYLKLGTVEISDQINVTQKLSTLFNYIDPDHVGIWGWSYGGYAAAMALANDEAKVFKCAASIAPVTDWAYYDSIYTERYMGLPNTNELGYANSRLSTMAVKLRGKKYLLVHGTLDDNVHYQQAMILAKNLERQDILFKQISYADEDHGLSNVRPHLYHSLDRFFGECFASSRLMKSAK
;
A
#
# COMPACT_ATOMS: atom_id res chain seq x y z
N MET A 1 -30.86 52.00 -9.11
CA MET A 1 -32.24 51.65 -9.50
C MET A 1 -32.55 50.33 -8.78
N SER A 2 -33.02 50.34 -7.53
CA SER A 2 -34.43 50.54 -7.11
C SER A 2 -35.34 49.36 -7.53
N GLY A 3 -35.94 48.57 -6.64
CA GLY A 3 -35.88 48.50 -5.16
C GLY A 3 -37.20 47.93 -4.59
N ASN A 4 -37.17 47.43 -3.33
CA ASN A 4 -38.30 47.29 -2.38
C ASN A 4 -39.52 46.44 -2.80
N ASP A 5 -40.38 45.85 -1.96
CA ASP A 5 -40.44 45.41 -0.54
C ASP A 5 -41.47 44.22 -0.55
N VAL A 6 -41.77 43.41 0.48
CA VAL A 6 -42.49 43.71 1.73
C VAL A 6 -42.53 42.42 2.58
N SER A 7 -42.46 42.57 3.90
CA SER A 7 -42.54 41.52 4.93
C SER A 7 -43.98 41.11 5.32
N VAL A 8 -44.16 39.89 5.84
CA VAL A 8 -45.20 39.59 6.84
C VAL A 8 -44.59 38.75 7.97
N THR A 9 -44.87 39.15 9.21
CA THR A 9 -44.48 38.49 10.46
C THR A 9 -45.70 38.01 11.22
N GLU A 10 -45.64 36.86 11.89
CA GLU A 10 -46.55 36.53 12.99
C GLU A 10 -45.85 35.66 14.05
N THR A 11 -46.31 35.74 15.31
CA THR A 11 -45.54 35.35 16.51
C THR A 11 -46.36 34.64 17.58
N ALA A 12 -45.83 33.54 18.14
CA ALA A 12 -46.11 32.98 19.49
C ALA A 12 -44.95 32.01 19.83
N GLN A 13 -44.18 32.12 20.93
CA GLN A 13 -44.50 31.75 22.33
C GLN A 13 -44.98 30.29 22.49
N SER A 14 -44.41 29.44 23.37
CA SER A 14 -43.25 29.54 24.27
C SER A 14 -42.76 28.13 24.69
N ASP A 15 -41.50 27.98 25.13
CA ASP A 15 -41.12 27.37 26.43
C ASP A 15 -39.61 27.06 26.55
N GLN A 16 -39.18 26.84 27.79
CA GLN A 16 -37.80 27.03 28.28
C GLN A 16 -36.95 25.75 28.25
N PHE A 17 -35.66 25.86 27.93
CA PHE A 17 -34.58 25.19 28.70
C PHE A 17 -33.25 25.94 28.54
N HIS A 18 -32.52 26.13 29.65
CA HIS A 18 -31.29 26.91 29.71
C HIS A 18 -30.05 26.15 29.20
N LEU A 19 -29.27 26.79 28.32
CA LEU A 19 -27.88 26.40 28.02
C LEU A 19 -26.90 27.14 28.95
N PRO A 20 -25.95 26.45 29.61
CA PRO A 20 -24.89 27.10 30.36
C PRO A 20 -23.78 27.59 29.42
N THR A 21 -23.67 28.91 29.25
CA THR A 21 -22.70 29.60 28.38
C THR A 21 -21.24 29.56 28.85
N THR A 22 -20.87 28.59 29.71
CA THR A 22 -19.53 28.43 30.29
C THR A 22 -18.72 27.27 29.69
N ALA A 23 -19.37 26.26 29.10
CA ALA A 23 -18.68 25.07 28.56
C ALA A 23 -17.80 25.37 27.33
N ASN A 24 -18.30 26.15 26.36
CA ASN A 24 -17.53 26.51 25.16
C ASN A 24 -16.30 27.38 25.47
N ALA A 25 -16.37 28.25 26.49
CA ALA A 25 -15.23 29.05 26.92
C ALA A 25 -14.14 28.19 27.58
N ALA A 26 -14.53 27.20 28.39
CA ALA A 26 -13.60 26.25 29.01
C ALA A 26 -12.89 25.37 27.96
N ALA A 27 -13.65 24.83 26.98
CA ALA A 27 -13.11 24.04 25.87
C ALA A 27 -12.11 24.84 25.02
N HIS A 28 -12.45 26.07 24.62
CA HIS A 28 -11.51 26.96 23.91
C HIS A 28 -10.25 27.26 24.75
N HIS A 29 -10.39 27.47 26.06
CA HIS A 29 -9.24 27.79 26.92
C HIS A 29 -8.34 26.57 27.19
N GLN A 30 -8.89 25.35 27.29
CA GLN A 30 -8.12 24.11 27.32
C GLN A 30 -7.42 23.85 25.99
N TYR A 31 -8.11 24.00 24.85
CA TYR A 31 -7.52 23.88 23.51
C TYR A 31 -6.33 24.83 23.33
N TYR A 32 -6.48 26.10 23.72
CA TYR A 32 -5.41 27.09 23.61
C TYR A 32 -4.22 26.80 24.54
N ARG A 33 -4.47 26.30 25.77
CA ARG A 33 -3.39 25.85 26.67
C ARG A 33 -2.63 24.65 26.12
N PHE A 34 -3.35 23.65 25.59
CA PHE A 34 -2.76 22.46 24.98
C PHE A 34 -1.90 22.83 23.76
N HIS A 35 -2.40 23.69 22.86
CA HIS A 35 -1.61 24.21 21.75
C HIS A 35 -0.34 24.96 22.20
N LYS A 36 -0.43 25.76 23.26
CA LYS A 36 0.73 26.50 23.79
C LYS A 36 1.78 25.57 24.42
N GLN A 37 1.35 24.52 25.14
CA GLN A 37 2.27 23.48 25.63
C GLN A 37 2.91 22.68 24.49
N GLN A 38 2.14 22.33 23.45
CA GLN A 38 2.64 21.64 22.26
C GLN A 38 3.69 22.48 21.51
N GLN A 39 3.45 23.80 21.33
CA GLN A 39 4.45 24.72 20.77
C GLN A 39 5.70 24.83 21.64
N GLN A 40 5.57 24.90 22.96
CA GLN A 40 6.72 24.92 23.87
C GLN A 40 7.53 23.61 23.81
N GLN A 41 6.86 22.45 23.74
CA GLN A 41 7.53 21.16 23.54
C GLN A 41 8.25 21.09 22.19
N HIS A 42 7.62 21.54 21.09
CA HIS A 42 8.26 21.58 19.77
C HIS A 42 9.48 22.50 19.75
N GLN A 43 9.39 23.71 20.34
CA GLN A 43 10.54 24.61 20.48
C GLN A 43 11.67 23.98 21.30
N HIS A 44 11.35 23.30 22.41
CA HIS A 44 12.36 22.67 23.25
C HIS A 44 13.02 21.46 22.57
N HIS A 45 12.26 20.69 21.79
CA HIS A 45 12.77 19.55 21.04
C HIS A 45 13.61 19.99 19.83
N HIS A 46 13.20 21.06 19.13
CA HIS A 46 14.00 21.66 18.06
C HIS A 46 15.32 22.24 18.58
N GLN A 47 15.32 22.87 19.78
CA GLN A 47 16.56 23.29 20.45
C GLN A 47 17.47 22.10 20.81
N GLN A 48 16.91 20.98 21.27
CA GLN A 48 17.68 19.74 21.50
C GLN A 48 18.26 19.18 20.20
N GLN A 49 17.49 19.10 19.11
CA GLN A 49 17.98 18.67 17.80
C GLN A 49 19.11 19.57 17.29
N GLN A 50 18.96 20.90 17.37
CA GLN A 50 20.05 21.82 17.01
C GLN A 50 21.28 21.68 17.93
N SER A 51 21.10 21.32 19.21
CA SER A 51 22.23 21.01 20.11
C SER A 51 22.95 19.73 19.66
N CYS A 52 22.20 18.68 19.33
CA CYS A 52 22.73 17.40 18.87
C CYS A 52 23.47 17.54 17.53
N LEU A 53 22.87 18.22 16.54
CA LEU A 53 23.52 18.57 15.26
C LEU A 53 24.83 19.34 15.47
N ARG A 54 24.87 20.30 16.41
CA ARG A 54 26.12 21.01 16.76
C ARG A 54 27.12 20.13 17.49
N GLN A 55 26.72 19.07 18.19
CA GLN A 55 27.66 18.06 18.73
C GLN A 55 28.21 17.18 17.60
N GLN A 56 27.36 16.61 16.74
CA GLN A 56 27.77 15.79 15.60
C GLN A 56 28.71 16.56 14.64
N GLN A 57 28.43 17.83 14.33
CA GLN A 57 29.32 18.65 13.51
C GLN A 57 30.69 18.88 14.15
N ARG A 58 30.76 19.06 15.49
CA ARG A 58 32.05 19.17 16.21
C ARG A 58 32.80 17.85 16.25
N GLN A 59 32.09 16.73 16.37
CA GLN A 59 32.69 15.40 16.32
C GLN A 59 33.25 15.07 14.92
N LEU A 60 32.49 15.33 13.85
CA LEU A 60 32.98 15.22 12.47
C LEU A 60 34.19 16.13 12.19
N GLN A 61 34.22 17.36 12.71
CA GLN A 61 35.40 18.23 12.61
C GLN A 61 36.61 17.69 13.39
N TRP A 62 36.39 17.10 14.56
CA TRP A 62 37.45 16.48 15.35
C TRP A 62 37.99 15.22 14.67
N GLU A 63 37.12 14.36 14.14
CA GLU A 63 37.49 13.17 13.35
C GLU A 63 38.26 13.56 12.08
N GLN A 64 37.85 14.61 11.36
CA GLN A 64 38.61 15.15 10.23
C GLN A 64 39.99 15.68 10.64
N GLN A 65 40.11 16.36 11.80
CA GLN A 65 41.41 16.78 12.32
C GLN A 65 42.29 15.60 12.73
N GLN A 66 41.73 14.57 13.38
CA GLN A 66 42.46 13.34 13.71
C GLN A 66 42.92 12.62 12.45
N HIS A 67 42.07 12.50 11.43
CA HIS A 67 42.44 11.86 10.15
C HIS A 67 43.52 12.65 9.41
N GLN A 68 43.46 14.00 9.42
CA GLN A 68 44.54 14.84 8.88
C GLN A 68 45.83 14.69 9.68
N GLN A 69 45.79 14.64 11.01
CA GLN A 69 46.98 14.38 11.83
C GLN A 69 47.58 12.99 11.56
N LEU A 70 46.75 11.96 11.41
CA LEU A 70 47.19 10.60 11.08
C LEU A 70 47.83 10.55 9.68
N GLN A 71 47.21 11.17 8.67
CA GLN A 71 47.83 11.29 7.34
C GLN A 71 49.15 12.08 7.39
N HIS A 72 49.25 13.11 8.25
CA HIS A 72 50.49 13.87 8.39
C HIS A 72 51.58 13.10 9.15
N GLN A 73 51.22 12.18 10.06
CA GLN A 73 52.14 11.24 10.69
C GLN A 73 52.59 10.14 9.73
N LEU A 74 51.67 9.57 8.94
CA LEU A 74 51.98 8.54 7.94
C LEU A 74 52.86 9.07 6.78
N THR A 75 52.69 10.33 6.38
CA THR A 75 53.56 11.00 5.39
C THR A 75 54.90 11.45 5.97
N ASN A 76 55.06 11.53 7.29
CA ASN A 76 56.34 11.81 7.95
C ASN A 76 57.06 10.54 8.45
N SER A 77 56.39 9.38 8.53
CA SER A 77 57.02 8.09 8.87
C SER A 77 57.41 7.25 7.64
N SER A 78 56.95 7.61 6.44
CA SER A 78 57.38 7.00 5.18
C SER A 78 58.73 7.56 4.69
N SER A 79 59.79 7.28 5.44
CA SER A 79 61.19 7.47 5.00
C SER A 79 62.06 6.19 5.05
N GLU A 80 61.45 5.06 5.43
CA GLU A 80 62.05 3.73 5.38
C GLU A 80 61.03 2.74 4.77
N PHE A 81 61.01 2.59 3.44
CA PHE A 81 60.59 1.39 2.67
C PHE A 81 60.62 1.72 1.17
N ASP A 82 61.83 1.75 0.61
CA ASP A 82 62.06 1.79 -0.85
C ASP A 82 62.10 0.38 -1.46
N GLU A 83 62.07 0.33 -2.80
CA GLU A 83 62.19 -0.86 -3.68
C GLU A 83 61.00 -1.82 -3.77
N PHE A 84 60.12 -1.59 -4.77
CA PHE A 84 59.88 -2.58 -5.84
C PHE A 84 59.30 -1.92 -7.11
N HIS A 85 60.09 -1.89 -8.19
CA HIS A 85 59.70 -1.35 -9.50
C HIS A 85 59.27 -2.44 -10.48
N TRP A 86 58.31 -2.14 -11.38
CA TRP A 86 58.32 -2.66 -12.76
C TRP A 86 57.85 -1.58 -13.76
N PRO A 87 58.39 -1.52 -15.00
CA PRO A 87 58.28 -0.33 -15.84
C PRO A 87 57.23 -0.42 -16.95
N SER A 88 56.84 0.74 -17.48
CA SER A 88 55.95 0.90 -18.63
C SER A 88 56.67 0.75 -19.98
N LYS A 89 55.93 0.32 -21.01
CA LYS A 89 56.27 0.54 -22.44
C LYS A 89 55.02 0.78 -23.29
N GLN A 90 55.22 1.50 -24.39
CA GLN A 90 54.21 2.20 -25.17
C GLN A 90 53.85 1.51 -26.51
N THR A 91 52.74 1.99 -27.09
CA THR A 91 52.38 2.08 -28.53
C THR A 91 52.06 0.83 -29.38
N GLY A 92 50.81 0.81 -29.87
CA GLY A 92 50.51 0.75 -31.32
C GLY A 92 49.90 -0.54 -31.89
N GLY A 93 48.83 -0.43 -32.68
CA GLY A 93 48.39 -1.49 -33.62
C GLY A 93 46.89 -1.79 -33.63
N GLU A 94 46.29 -1.80 -34.81
CA GLU A 94 44.86 -1.80 -35.13
C GLU A 94 44.12 -3.17 -35.01
N ASN A 95 42.78 -3.07 -34.95
CA ASN A 95 41.76 -4.01 -35.47
C ASN A 95 41.98 -5.54 -35.41
N LEU A 96 41.12 -6.22 -34.65
CA LEU A 96 40.25 -7.32 -35.13
C LEU A 96 39.22 -7.70 -34.04
N GLY A 97 38.06 -8.23 -34.45
CA GLY A 97 36.92 -8.43 -33.55
C GLY A 97 36.97 -9.72 -32.73
N GLY A 98 36.35 -9.69 -31.54
CA GLY A 98 36.13 -10.87 -30.70
C GLY A 98 35.05 -10.60 -29.65
N LYS A 99 33.92 -11.32 -29.71
CA LYS A 99 32.92 -11.34 -28.64
C LYS A 99 33.48 -12.16 -27.47
N ILE A 100 33.45 -11.62 -26.25
CA ILE A 100 33.64 -12.39 -25.03
C ILE A 100 32.47 -12.09 -24.10
N TYR A 101 31.64 -13.11 -23.86
CA TYR A 101 30.67 -13.12 -22.77
C TYR A 101 31.38 -13.55 -21.48
N ILE A 102 31.04 -12.94 -20.34
CA ILE A 102 31.41 -13.45 -19.03
C ILE A 102 30.16 -13.49 -18.15
N THR A 103 29.70 -14.70 -17.87
CA THR A 103 28.71 -15.03 -16.84
C THR A 103 29.42 -15.21 -15.49
N PRO A 104 28.84 -14.77 -14.37
CA PRO A 104 29.12 -15.38 -13.06
C PRO A 104 28.37 -16.71 -12.99
N ALA A 105 29.10 -17.82 -12.90
CA ALA A 105 28.57 -19.12 -12.50
C ALA A 105 28.81 -19.35 -10.99
N ASP A 106 28.50 -20.56 -10.54
CA ASP A 106 28.96 -21.17 -9.28
C ASP A 106 28.17 -20.83 -7.99
N ILE A 107 26.95 -21.39 -7.90
CA ILE A 107 26.45 -21.98 -6.65
C ILE A 107 26.27 -23.49 -6.91
N PRO A 108 26.98 -24.38 -6.20
CA PRO A 108 26.87 -25.83 -6.42
C PRO A 108 25.64 -26.43 -5.69
N PRO A 109 25.05 -27.53 -6.20
CA PRO A 109 23.97 -28.24 -5.51
C PRO A 109 24.47 -29.00 -4.28
N PRO A 110 23.62 -29.24 -3.25
CA PRO A 110 23.99 -30.07 -2.11
C PRO A 110 24.21 -31.55 -2.51
N PRO A 111 25.12 -32.27 -1.84
CA PRO A 111 25.54 -33.62 -2.25
C PRO A 111 24.56 -34.73 -1.84
N GLN A 112 24.38 -35.71 -2.73
CA GLN A 112 23.72 -36.99 -2.37
C GLN A 112 24.66 -37.89 -1.54
N PRO A 113 24.14 -38.66 -0.55
CA PRO A 113 24.92 -39.66 0.16
C PRO A 113 25.17 -40.93 -0.70
N PRO A 114 26.27 -41.66 -0.47
CA PRO A 114 26.77 -42.67 -1.40
C PRO A 114 26.07 -44.04 -1.30
N HIS A 115 26.06 -44.75 -2.43
CA HIS A 115 25.66 -46.16 -2.54
C HIS A 115 26.42 -47.09 -1.56
N GLN A 116 25.69 -48.02 -0.93
CA GLN A 116 26.24 -49.34 -0.62
C GLN A 116 25.85 -50.32 -1.74
N SER A 117 26.81 -51.13 -2.19
CA SER A 117 26.60 -52.20 -3.15
C SER A 117 26.73 -53.56 -2.45
N GLY A 118 25.80 -54.47 -2.75
CA GLY A 118 25.77 -55.81 -2.20
C GLY A 118 25.15 -56.78 -3.21
N SER A 119 26.01 -57.49 -3.93
CA SER A 119 25.64 -58.49 -4.94
C SER A 119 25.25 -59.83 -4.31
N ASN A 120 24.20 -60.50 -4.81
CA ASN A 120 24.27 -61.90 -5.24
C ASN A 120 22.96 -62.44 -5.88
N SER A 121 22.99 -62.58 -7.20
CA SER A 121 22.55 -63.72 -8.04
C SER A 121 21.39 -64.70 -7.64
N HIS A 122 20.53 -64.96 -8.66
CA HIS A 122 19.73 -66.19 -8.92
C HIS A 122 18.48 -66.46 -8.05
N SER A 123 17.37 -67.08 -8.52
CA SER A 123 16.81 -67.31 -9.87
C SER A 123 15.43 -68.03 -9.74
N HIS A 124 14.44 -67.76 -10.61
CA HIS A 124 13.21 -68.56 -10.95
C HIS A 124 12.39 -69.24 -9.80
N HIS A 125 11.07 -69.07 -9.68
CA HIS A 125 10.04 -69.60 -10.60
C HIS A 125 8.59 -69.17 -10.24
N ASN A 126 7.60 -69.57 -11.06
CA ASN A 126 6.17 -69.26 -10.93
C ASN A 126 5.44 -70.03 -9.80
N GLY A 127 4.32 -69.50 -9.30
CA GLY A 127 3.36 -70.26 -8.48
C GLY A 127 2.06 -69.50 -8.19
N SER A 128 0.90 -70.13 -8.42
CA SER A 128 -0.45 -69.53 -8.31
C SER A 128 -1.23 -70.01 -7.07
N ASN A 129 -2.25 -69.23 -6.68
CA ASN A 129 -3.49 -69.61 -5.98
C ASN A 129 -3.57 -69.77 -4.44
N ARG A 130 -4.50 -68.96 -3.88
CA ARG A 130 -5.61 -69.29 -2.95
C ARG A 130 -5.39 -69.67 -1.46
N GLN A 131 -6.10 -68.89 -0.64
CA GLN A 131 -7.03 -69.27 0.45
C GLN A 131 -6.53 -69.45 1.92
N GLN A 132 -7.18 -68.64 2.77
CA GLN A 132 -7.82 -68.95 4.08
C GLN A 132 -7.03 -68.97 5.41
N GLN A 133 -7.56 -68.18 6.37
CA GLN A 133 -7.69 -68.43 7.83
C GLN A 133 -6.39 -68.44 8.69
N GLN A 134 -6.33 -68.08 9.98
CA GLN A 134 -7.24 -67.38 10.94
C GLN A 134 -6.46 -66.98 12.23
N HIS A 135 -7.11 -66.17 13.10
CA HIS A 135 -6.91 -66.03 14.58
C HIS A 135 -5.74 -65.21 15.21
N GLN A 136 -6.12 -64.16 15.97
CA GLN A 136 -5.99 -63.96 17.45
C GLN A 136 -6.15 -62.44 17.76
N GLN A 137 -7.30 -61.92 18.22
CA GLN A 137 -7.89 -61.89 19.59
C GLN A 137 -7.16 -61.02 20.65
N HIS A 138 -7.79 -59.91 21.10
CA HIS A 138 -8.24 -59.69 22.50
C HIS A 138 -9.12 -58.40 22.65
N PRO A 139 -10.22 -58.39 23.45
CA PRO A 139 -11.13 -57.22 23.60
C PRO A 139 -11.42 -56.77 25.05
N HIS A 140 -12.14 -55.65 25.23
CA HIS A 140 -13.14 -55.26 26.28
C HIS A 140 -13.39 -53.73 26.22
N SER A 141 -14.45 -53.08 26.75
CA SER A 141 -15.78 -53.44 27.29
C SER A 141 -16.68 -52.17 27.29
N LEU A 142 -17.88 -52.14 26.70
CA LEU A 142 -19.20 -52.58 27.22
C LEU A 142 -19.83 -51.73 28.36
N HIS A 143 -20.82 -50.88 28.03
CA HIS A 143 -22.18 -50.93 28.63
C HIS A 143 -23.23 -50.10 27.83
N SER A 144 -24.52 -50.25 28.17
CA SER A 144 -25.66 -50.12 27.24
C SER A 144 -26.95 -49.57 27.87
N HIS A 145 -27.88 -49.05 27.02
CA HIS A 145 -29.38 -49.09 27.06
C HIS A 145 -30.03 -47.75 26.58
N ILE A 146 -30.82 -47.71 25.47
CA ILE A 146 -32.28 -48.02 25.30
C ILE A 146 -33.17 -46.92 25.95
N HIS A 147 -34.20 -46.27 25.34
CA HIS A 147 -34.95 -46.36 24.05
C HIS A 147 -35.57 -44.96 23.66
N PRO A 148 -36.27 -44.80 22.50
CA PRO A 148 -36.63 -43.48 21.92
C PRO A 148 -38.12 -43.05 22.06
N HIS A 149 -38.46 -41.78 21.71
CA HIS A 149 -39.48 -41.41 20.69
C HIS A 149 -39.56 -39.86 20.48
N PRO A 150 -40.12 -39.35 19.35
CA PRO A 150 -40.03 -37.94 18.93
C PRO A 150 -41.34 -37.13 19.09
N HIS A 151 -41.26 -35.79 19.00
CA HIS A 151 -42.08 -34.91 18.12
C HIS A 151 -41.69 -33.41 18.29
N PRO A 152 -42.08 -32.49 17.37
CA PRO A 152 -41.39 -31.21 17.15
C PRO A 152 -42.14 -29.98 17.71
N HIS A 153 -41.53 -28.78 17.62
CA HIS A 153 -42.10 -27.51 17.11
C HIS A 153 -41.30 -26.28 17.62
N HIS A 154 -41.48 -25.14 16.92
CA HIS A 154 -40.98 -23.78 17.20
C HIS A 154 -39.45 -23.56 17.08
N GLN A 155 -38.98 -22.99 15.96
CA GLN A 155 -38.99 -21.55 15.58
C GLN A 155 -37.92 -20.73 16.31
N HIS A 156 -36.80 -20.46 15.62
CA HIS A 156 -36.24 -19.12 15.34
C HIS A 156 -34.84 -19.25 14.72
N GLY A 157 -34.75 -19.19 13.39
CA GLY A 157 -33.49 -19.24 12.66
C GLY A 157 -32.85 -17.86 12.56
N HIS A 158 -31.98 -17.52 13.51
CA HIS A 158 -31.14 -16.32 13.48
C HIS A 158 -29.69 -16.70 13.79
N ARG A 159 -28.84 -16.73 12.75
CA ARG A 159 -27.39 -16.91 12.86
C ARG A 159 -26.71 -16.03 11.81
N THR A 160 -26.30 -14.84 12.24
CA THR A 160 -25.33 -13.97 11.55
C THR A 160 -23.94 -14.27 12.12
N PRO A 161 -22.93 -14.57 11.30
CA PRO A 161 -21.53 -14.56 11.75
C PRO A 161 -21.02 -13.12 11.96
N PRO A 162 -19.88 -12.90 12.66
CA PRO A 162 -19.43 -11.59 13.05
C PRO A 162 -18.73 -10.85 11.90
N HIS A 163 -18.88 -9.54 11.93
CA HIS A 163 -18.09 -8.66 11.08
C HIS A 163 -16.68 -8.53 11.64
N ARG A 164 -15.69 -8.76 10.79
CA ARG A 164 -14.27 -8.58 11.12
C ARG A 164 -13.89 -7.11 11.09
N CYS A 165 -13.15 -6.63 12.10
CA CYS A 165 -12.73 -5.25 12.12
C CYS A 165 -11.55 -5.01 11.17
N LYS A 166 -11.68 -4.00 10.31
CA LYS A 166 -10.61 -3.61 9.38
C LYS A 166 -9.47 -2.96 10.15
N CYS A 167 -8.29 -3.57 10.01
CA CYS A 167 -7.03 -2.94 10.40
C CYS A 167 -6.72 -1.82 9.40
N GLU A 168 -6.96 -0.56 9.77
CA GLU A 168 -6.38 0.58 9.06
C GLU A 168 -4.90 0.65 9.40
N HIS A 169 -4.07 0.09 8.52
CA HIS A 169 -2.61 0.26 8.56
C HIS A 169 -2.24 1.73 8.32
N PRO A 170 -1.24 2.27 9.04
CA PRO A 170 -0.81 3.66 8.90
C PRO A 170 0.09 3.86 7.67
N SER A 171 -0.48 3.76 6.48
CA SER A 171 0.01 4.55 5.34
C SER A 171 -0.62 5.95 5.45
N ILE A 172 0.18 6.94 5.87
CA ILE A 172 -0.12 8.35 5.55
C ILE A 172 -0.33 8.41 4.04
N GLU A 173 -1.35 9.15 3.57
CA GLU A 173 -1.60 9.37 2.14
C GLU A 173 -0.27 9.70 1.43
N LEU A 174 0.26 8.73 0.67
CA LEU A 174 1.45 8.96 -0.13
C LEU A 174 1.05 9.91 -1.23
N MET A 175 1.61 11.11 -1.14
CA MET A 175 1.29 12.25 -1.96
C MET A 175 1.76 11.99 -3.40
N GLY A 176 0.89 11.38 -4.19
CA GLY A 176 1.25 10.77 -5.46
C GLY A 176 1.91 9.40 -5.27
N TYR A 177 1.24 8.39 -5.83
CA TYR A 177 1.75 7.04 -6.09
C TYR A 177 2.08 6.09 -4.93
N GLU A 178 1.03 5.76 -4.18
CA GLU A 178 0.68 4.34 -3.95
C GLU A 178 -0.83 4.09 -4.05
N ASP A 179 -1.59 4.86 -4.85
CA ASP A 179 -3.06 4.76 -4.85
C ASP A 179 -3.58 3.62 -5.77
N SER A 180 -3.04 2.38 -5.66
CA SER A 180 -3.43 1.25 -6.53
C SER A 180 -3.32 -0.23 -6.02
N VAL A 181 -3.98 -0.67 -4.92
CA VAL A 181 -4.52 -2.08 -4.76
C VAL A 181 -5.94 -2.29 -4.09
N ILE A 182 -6.46 -1.46 -3.16
CA ILE A 182 -7.71 -1.75 -2.39
C ILE A 182 -9.02 -1.36 -3.12
N ALA A 183 -9.71 -2.33 -3.73
CA ALA A 183 -11.16 -2.26 -3.92
C ALA A 183 -11.87 -2.87 -2.70
N THR A 184 -12.82 -2.13 -2.15
CA THR A 184 -14.11 -2.63 -1.64
C THR A 184 -14.26 -4.12 -1.31
N ALA A 185 -13.51 -4.62 -0.32
CA ALA A 185 -13.94 -5.77 0.47
C ALA A 185 -15.10 -5.36 1.38
N THR A 186 -16.32 -5.41 0.86
CA THR A 186 -17.56 -5.45 1.62
C THR A 186 -17.94 -6.89 1.88
N ALA A 187 -17.35 -7.45 2.93
CA ALA A 187 -17.92 -8.60 3.59
C ALA A 187 -19.09 -8.10 4.46
N SER A 188 -20.26 -7.92 3.85
CA SER A 188 -21.51 -8.17 4.56
C SER A 188 -21.46 -9.60 5.09
N ASN A 189 -21.84 -9.82 6.35
CA ASN A 189 -21.95 -11.16 6.90
C ASN A 189 -22.74 -12.04 5.94
N THR A 190 -22.34 -13.29 5.75
CA THR A 190 -23.29 -14.33 5.37
C THR A 190 -22.57 -15.68 5.47
N ALA A 191 -23.35 -16.72 5.71
CA ALA A 191 -22.96 -18.10 5.39
C ALA A 191 -22.74 -18.26 3.87
N ALA A 192 -21.94 -19.21 3.38
CA ALA A 192 -21.81 -19.58 1.95
C ALA A 192 -21.06 -18.64 0.95
N ASN A 193 -20.21 -17.71 1.42
CA ASN A 193 -19.02 -17.13 0.76
C ASN A 193 -18.45 -15.90 1.48
N VAL A 194 -17.41 -16.10 2.27
CA VAL A 194 -16.30 -15.15 2.25
C VAL A 194 -15.09 -16.00 1.98
N GLY A 195 -14.67 -16.01 0.72
CA GLY A 195 -13.27 -16.29 0.46
C GLY A 195 -12.51 -14.99 0.43
N VAL A 196 -11.19 -15.13 0.39
CA VAL A 196 -10.28 -14.02 0.20
C VAL A 196 -10.79 -13.14 -0.97
N ALA A 197 -11.03 -11.87 -0.70
CA ALA A 197 -11.02 -10.84 -1.74
C ALA A 197 -9.55 -10.46 -1.99
N GLY A 198 -8.75 -11.46 -2.38
CA GLY A 198 -7.31 -11.38 -2.51
C GLY A 198 -6.98 -10.83 -3.87
N GLY A 199 -7.10 -9.52 -4.04
CA GLY A 199 -7.03 -8.82 -5.31
C GLY A 199 -5.63 -8.78 -5.95
N GLY A 200 -5.02 -9.93 -6.27
CA GLY A 200 -3.84 -10.07 -7.14
C GLY A 200 -4.09 -9.68 -8.62
N GLY A 201 -4.95 -8.69 -8.85
CA GLY A 201 -4.88 -7.81 -9.99
C GLY A 201 -4.41 -6.46 -9.48
N VAL A 202 -3.10 -6.20 -9.60
CA VAL A 202 -2.43 -4.94 -9.24
C VAL A 202 -3.27 -3.76 -9.72
N GLY A 203 -3.73 -2.84 -8.84
CA GLY A 203 -4.34 -1.57 -9.30
C GLY A 203 -5.68 -1.07 -8.72
N ARG A 204 -5.80 -0.64 -7.43
CA ARG A 204 -7.05 -0.06 -6.85
C ARG A 204 -7.13 0.86 -5.56
N HIS A 205 -6.08 1.20 -4.80
CA HIS A 205 -6.16 1.65 -3.37
C HIS A 205 -7.07 2.88 -3.12
N GLN A 206 -7.80 2.79 -1.99
CA GLN A 206 -8.54 3.89 -1.39
C GLN A 206 -8.28 3.94 0.13
N HIS A 207 -7.11 4.43 0.56
CA HIS A 207 -6.79 4.57 2.00
C HIS A 207 -7.53 5.72 2.68
N PRO A 208 -8.21 5.51 3.82
CA PRO A 208 -8.49 6.54 4.83
C PRO A 208 -7.28 6.75 5.78
N PRO A 209 -7.07 7.97 6.33
CA PRO A 209 -6.02 8.20 7.33
C PRO A 209 -6.58 8.35 8.77
N TYR A 210 -6.10 7.53 9.71
CA TYR A 210 -6.20 7.86 11.14
C TYR A 210 -5.05 8.73 11.62
N TYR A 211 -5.42 9.76 12.37
CA TYR A 211 -4.49 10.55 13.15
C TYR A 211 -4.10 9.80 14.43
N TYR A 212 -2.80 9.56 14.62
CA TYR A 212 -2.21 9.62 15.95
C TYR A 212 -0.99 10.52 15.94
N LYS A 213 -1.02 11.55 16.78
CA LYS A 213 0.14 12.41 17.02
C LYS A 213 1.13 11.60 17.83
N ALA A 214 2.34 11.40 17.31
CA ALA A 214 3.38 10.60 17.98
C ALA A 214 3.67 11.16 19.39
N ALA A 215 3.17 10.46 20.42
CA ALA A 215 3.61 10.66 21.78
C ALA A 215 4.99 10.00 21.92
N VAL A 216 6.03 10.80 22.10
CA VAL A 216 7.42 10.34 22.24
C VAL A 216 7.55 9.50 23.52
N GLY A 217 7.37 8.19 23.38
CA GLY A 217 7.49 7.18 24.43
C GLY A 217 8.74 6.34 24.24
N ARG A 218 9.91 6.85 24.65
CA ARG A 218 11.13 6.03 24.74
C ARG A 218 10.93 4.91 25.77
N ARG A 219 10.86 3.64 25.34
CA ARG A 219 11.36 2.49 26.13
C ARG A 219 11.51 1.20 25.31
N SER A 220 12.69 0.59 25.46
CA SER A 220 13.10 -0.77 25.09
C SER A 220 12.72 -1.31 23.71
N SER A 221 13.65 -1.15 22.76
CA SER A 221 13.94 -2.24 21.82
C SER A 221 14.68 -3.35 22.57
N ALA A 222 14.12 -4.55 22.57
CA ALA A 222 14.74 -5.86 22.83
C ALA A 222 13.69 -6.95 22.57
N LYS A 223 14.11 -8.18 22.26
CA LYS A 223 13.24 -9.33 21.91
C LYS A 223 12.46 -9.21 20.58
N LEU A 224 13.24 -9.23 19.50
CA LEU A 224 12.84 -9.86 18.23
C LEU A 224 14.08 -10.41 17.51
N HIS A 225 14.89 -11.17 18.26
CA HIS A 225 15.97 -12.01 17.73
C HIS A 225 16.40 -13.14 18.71
N GLU A 226 15.54 -13.48 19.69
CA GLU A 226 15.76 -14.56 20.67
C GLU A 226 14.76 -15.71 20.44
N SER A 227 14.92 -16.42 19.31
CA SER A 227 14.45 -17.80 19.15
C SER A 227 15.46 -18.69 18.40
N MET A 228 16.57 -18.14 17.92
CA MET A 228 17.67 -18.90 17.32
C MET A 228 19.03 -18.36 17.79
N LEU A 229 19.86 -19.28 18.32
CA LEU A 229 21.22 -19.08 18.84
C LEU A 229 21.31 -18.30 20.17
N GLY A 230 22.17 -18.75 21.08
CA GLY A 230 22.29 -18.13 22.41
C GLY A 230 23.70 -18.18 23.02
N GLY A 231 23.86 -17.42 24.12
CA GLY A 231 24.95 -17.53 25.09
C GLY A 231 26.17 -16.59 24.89
N GLY A 232 26.49 -15.78 25.90
CA GLY A 232 27.81 -15.11 25.99
C GLY A 232 27.88 -13.81 26.82
N SER A 233 28.36 -13.91 28.05
CA SER A 233 28.49 -12.89 29.11
C SER A 233 29.40 -11.65 28.87
N SER A 234 28.92 -10.47 29.33
CA SER A 234 29.56 -9.40 30.14
C SER A 234 31.00 -8.89 29.90
N LEU A 235 31.17 -7.56 29.90
CA LEU A 235 31.82 -6.79 30.99
C LEU A 235 31.71 -5.25 30.79
N GLU A 236 31.68 -4.50 31.90
CA GLU A 236 31.61 -3.03 31.98
C GLU A 236 33.01 -2.44 32.22
N ASP A 237 33.23 -1.15 31.90
CA ASP A 237 33.92 -0.18 32.79
C ASP A 237 33.93 1.25 32.21
N ASP A 238 34.27 2.23 33.06
CA ASP A 238 33.64 3.56 33.09
C ASP A 238 34.57 4.77 32.78
N ASP A 239 33.93 5.94 32.65
CA ASP A 239 34.40 7.29 33.00
C ASP A 239 35.48 8.08 32.19
N GLY A 240 35.34 9.43 32.19
CA GLY A 240 36.44 10.36 31.87
C GLY A 240 36.11 11.66 31.09
N THR A 241 35.52 12.67 31.73
CA THR A 241 35.24 13.99 31.11
C THR A 241 36.38 15.02 31.25
N SER A 242 36.54 15.93 30.28
CA SER A 242 36.91 17.36 30.49
C SER A 242 36.97 18.15 29.17
N ALA A 243 36.57 19.43 29.19
CA ALA A 243 36.59 20.32 28.03
C ALA A 243 37.42 21.59 28.29
N GLY A 244 38.06 22.14 27.24
CA GLY A 244 38.80 23.40 27.29
C GLY A 244 38.68 24.19 25.98
N SER A 245 38.14 25.41 26.06
CA SER A 245 37.99 26.34 24.93
C SER A 245 38.99 27.49 25.06
N PHE A 246 39.51 28.00 23.95
CA PHE A 246 40.18 29.30 23.91
C PHE A 246 39.89 30.05 22.59
N GLY A 247 39.74 31.37 22.69
CA GLY A 247 39.10 32.21 21.67
C GLY A 247 40.02 33.00 20.73
N GLU A 248 39.37 33.86 19.95
CA GLU A 248 39.88 34.58 18.78
C GLU A 248 40.94 35.68 19.07
N GLY A 249 41.63 36.11 18.00
CA GLY A 249 42.34 37.39 17.99
C GLY A 249 42.91 37.78 16.63
N MET A 250 42.20 38.62 15.87
CA MET A 250 42.74 39.22 14.63
C MET A 250 42.49 40.73 14.56
N SER A 251 43.52 41.55 14.80
CA SER A 251 43.73 42.81 14.07
C SER A 251 45.14 43.37 14.25
N ARG A 252 45.78 43.76 13.13
CA ARG A 252 46.60 44.97 12.94
C ARG A 252 47.46 44.83 11.68
N PHE A 253 47.14 45.61 10.64
CA PHE A 253 48.17 46.12 9.74
C PHE A 253 47.72 47.45 9.12
N LYS A 254 48.50 48.51 9.34
CA LYS A 254 48.40 49.78 8.61
C LYS A 254 49.76 50.46 8.53
N ASN A 255 50.02 51.04 7.36
CA ASN A 255 51.08 52.01 7.02
C ASN A 255 52.50 51.50 6.78
N LEU A 256 52.94 51.47 5.51
CA LEU A 256 54.33 51.80 5.14
C LEU A 256 54.52 52.33 3.69
N MET A 257 54.84 53.63 3.65
CA MET A 257 55.81 54.32 2.78
C MET A 257 55.61 54.56 1.27
N HIS A 258 56.36 55.58 0.83
CA HIS A 258 56.06 56.60 -0.17
C HIS A 258 57.25 56.73 -1.15
N THR A 259 57.05 56.56 -2.46
CA THR A 259 58.03 56.90 -3.51
C THR A 259 57.32 57.49 -4.74
N LYS A 260 58.01 58.28 -5.57
CA LYS A 260 57.40 59.03 -6.70
C LYS A 260 56.76 58.11 -7.76
N GLU A 261 57.34 56.96 -8.06
CA GLU A 261 56.73 55.97 -8.97
C GLU A 261 55.52 55.29 -8.34
N LYS A 262 55.57 55.03 -7.02
CA LYS A 262 54.43 54.56 -6.24
C LYS A 262 53.29 55.58 -6.29
N LYS A 263 53.53 56.91 -6.41
CA LYS A 263 52.45 57.89 -6.70
C LYS A 263 51.79 57.70 -8.07
N ARG A 264 52.49 57.22 -9.11
CA ARG A 264 51.86 56.89 -10.42
C ARG A 264 51.06 55.60 -10.34
N ARG A 265 51.60 54.55 -9.71
CA ARG A 265 50.85 53.29 -9.46
C ARG A 265 49.65 53.51 -8.53
N VAL A 266 49.80 54.29 -7.46
CA VAL A 266 48.69 54.66 -6.55
C VAL A 266 47.64 55.53 -7.25
N ARG A 267 48.01 56.40 -8.20
CA ARG A 267 47.01 57.08 -9.06
C ARG A 267 46.24 56.07 -9.91
N ILE A 268 46.92 55.16 -10.61
CA ILE A 268 46.24 54.13 -11.44
C ILE A 268 45.33 53.25 -10.57
N ILE A 269 45.81 52.79 -9.42
CA ILE A 269 45.03 52.00 -8.45
C ILE A 269 43.85 52.82 -7.92
N LEU A 270 44.03 54.08 -7.55
CA LEU A 270 42.93 54.96 -7.14
C LEU A 270 41.92 55.15 -8.27
N THR A 271 42.34 55.34 -9.52
CA THR A 271 41.44 55.46 -10.66
C THR A 271 40.64 54.18 -10.84
N VAL A 272 41.29 53.01 -10.88
CA VAL A 272 40.62 51.70 -10.98
C VAL A 272 39.68 51.47 -9.80
N VAL A 273 40.08 51.77 -8.57
CA VAL A 273 39.23 51.64 -7.37
C VAL A 273 38.04 52.60 -7.44
N THR A 274 38.21 53.85 -7.86
CA THR A 274 37.07 54.77 -8.06
C THR A 274 36.16 54.32 -9.20
N THR A 275 36.69 53.71 -10.27
CA THR A 275 35.85 53.15 -11.35
C THR A 275 35.09 51.92 -10.87
N VAL A 276 35.71 51.01 -10.11
CA VAL A 276 35.05 49.84 -9.50
C VAL A 276 34.00 50.27 -8.48
N ILE A 277 34.28 51.27 -7.64
CA ILE A 277 33.30 51.83 -6.71
C ILE A 277 32.16 52.53 -7.47
N ALA A 278 32.44 53.27 -8.56
CA ALA A 278 31.41 53.90 -9.37
C ALA A 278 30.52 52.87 -10.10
N VAL A 279 31.10 51.78 -10.62
CA VAL A 279 30.37 50.66 -11.22
C VAL A 279 29.57 49.89 -10.17
N ALA A 280 30.13 49.65 -8.97
CA ALA A 280 29.40 49.04 -7.87
C ALA A 280 28.25 49.93 -7.37
N LEU A 281 28.47 51.24 -7.26
CA LEU A 281 27.43 52.21 -6.91
C LEU A 281 26.35 52.30 -7.99
N LEU A 282 26.71 52.31 -9.27
CA LEU A 282 25.76 52.24 -10.39
C LEU A 282 25.00 50.92 -10.39
N ALA A 283 25.64 49.79 -10.09
CA ALA A 283 24.96 48.50 -9.97
C ALA A 283 24.01 48.47 -8.76
N THR A 284 24.42 49.00 -7.59
CA THR A 284 23.51 49.12 -6.44
C THR A 284 22.40 50.13 -6.68
N ALA A 285 22.65 51.22 -7.43
CA ALA A 285 21.65 52.19 -7.81
C ALA A 285 20.68 51.62 -8.85
N LEU A 286 21.16 50.81 -9.80
CA LEU A 286 20.30 50.09 -10.74
C LEU A 286 19.46 49.04 -10.01
N VAL A 287 20.04 48.29 -9.06
CA VAL A 287 19.29 47.38 -8.18
C VAL A 287 18.30 48.15 -7.30
N PHE A 288 18.62 49.37 -6.84
CA PHE A 288 17.67 50.21 -6.11
C PHE A 288 16.56 50.76 -7.00
N ILE A 289 16.87 51.19 -8.23
CA ILE A 289 15.91 51.71 -9.21
C ILE A 289 14.94 50.60 -9.64
N LEU A 290 15.47 49.41 -9.97
CA LEU A 290 14.66 48.22 -10.24
C LEU A 290 13.81 47.82 -9.02
N ARG A 291 14.33 47.96 -7.79
CA ARG A 291 13.55 47.78 -6.54
C ARG A 291 12.63 48.94 -6.17
N THR A 292 12.71 50.09 -6.82
CA THR A 292 11.76 51.19 -6.62
C THR A 292 10.66 51.21 -7.66
N ASP A 293 10.90 50.68 -8.88
CA ASP A 293 9.82 50.30 -9.80
C ASP A 293 9.02 49.09 -9.26
N GLU A 294 9.64 48.19 -8.48
CA GLU A 294 8.90 47.15 -7.74
C GLU A 294 8.00 47.71 -6.61
N LYS A 295 8.18 48.97 -6.17
CA LYS A 295 7.47 49.52 -5.00
C LYS A 295 6.15 50.22 -5.27
N ASP A 296 5.82 50.46 -6.54
CA ASP A 296 4.47 50.89 -6.95
C ASP A 296 3.65 49.70 -7.53
N ALA A 297 4.14 48.47 -7.37
CA ALA A 297 3.44 47.21 -7.69
C ALA A 297 2.97 46.42 -6.44
N ASP A 298 3.34 46.89 -5.24
CA ASP A 298 3.14 46.24 -3.93
C ASP A 298 1.65 46.06 -3.51
N ASP A 299 0.70 46.63 -4.27
CA ASP A 299 -0.75 46.49 -4.02
C ASP A 299 -1.40 45.29 -4.76
N SER A 300 -0.59 44.41 -5.36
CA SER A 300 -1.05 43.21 -6.09
C SER A 300 -0.68 41.86 -5.45
N ASP A 301 0.25 41.83 -4.50
CA ASP A 301 0.79 40.58 -3.92
C ASP A 301 0.00 40.07 -2.68
N SER A 302 -1.10 40.74 -2.34
CA SER A 302 -1.94 40.47 -1.15
C SER A 302 -2.72 39.14 -1.19
N ASN A 303 -2.69 38.41 -2.32
CA ASN A 303 -3.34 37.12 -2.50
C ASN A 303 -2.44 35.90 -2.16
N SER A 304 -1.15 36.11 -1.89
CA SER A 304 -0.20 35.01 -1.61
C SER A 304 -0.46 34.26 -0.29
N ASN A 305 -1.09 34.89 0.70
CA ASN A 305 -1.37 34.31 2.02
C ASN A 305 -2.47 33.22 2.06
N ASN A 306 -3.08 32.87 0.92
CA ASN A 306 -4.21 31.95 0.85
C ASN A 306 -3.89 30.61 0.14
N ALA A 307 -2.64 30.34 -0.22
CA ALA A 307 -2.24 29.07 -0.83
C ALA A 307 -2.04 27.95 0.21
N ILE A 308 -2.02 26.70 -0.23
CA ILE A 308 -1.65 25.54 0.61
C ILE A 308 -0.13 25.44 0.70
N ASP A 309 0.45 25.40 1.91
CA ASP A 309 1.88 25.14 2.11
C ASP A 309 2.19 23.63 2.19
N LEU A 310 3.44 23.24 1.94
CA LEU A 310 3.85 21.83 1.99
C LEU A 310 3.57 21.20 3.37
N GLU A 311 3.78 21.97 4.44
CA GLU A 311 3.51 21.55 5.82
C GLU A 311 2.02 21.29 6.11
N ASP A 312 1.09 21.95 5.39
CA ASP A 312 -0.34 21.66 5.51
C ASP A 312 -0.68 20.25 5.02
N VAL A 313 0.06 19.79 4.01
CA VAL A 313 -0.06 18.45 3.43
C VAL A 313 0.72 17.44 4.28
N LEU A 314 1.97 17.73 4.66
CA LEU A 314 2.82 16.83 5.47
C LEU A 314 2.25 16.56 6.87
N SER A 315 1.61 17.55 7.48
CA SER A 315 0.90 17.37 8.76
C SER A 315 -0.44 16.64 8.64
N GLY A 316 -0.90 16.38 7.40
CA GLY A 316 -2.21 15.84 7.10
C GLY A 316 -3.38 16.74 7.50
N GLN A 317 -3.14 17.99 7.92
CA GLN A 317 -4.17 18.80 8.59
C GLN A 317 -5.33 19.22 7.68
N LEU A 318 -5.15 19.10 6.36
CA LEU A 318 -6.18 19.32 5.33
C LEU A 318 -6.77 18.02 4.76
N TYR A 319 -6.40 16.85 5.29
CA TYR A 319 -6.99 15.58 4.86
C TYR A 319 -8.45 15.47 5.31
N ALA A 320 -9.29 14.93 4.43
CA ALA A 320 -10.69 14.68 4.75
C ALA A 320 -10.80 13.51 5.72
N LYS A 321 -11.51 13.73 6.83
CA LYS A 321 -11.98 12.61 7.66
C LYS A 321 -12.89 11.74 6.83
N ARG A 322 -12.79 10.43 7.02
CA ARG A 322 -13.63 9.44 6.32
C ARG A 322 -14.41 8.62 7.34
N PHE A 323 -15.15 7.64 6.84
CA PHE A 323 -15.83 6.68 7.71
C PHE A 323 -14.81 5.96 8.60
N ASN A 324 -15.02 6.05 9.92
CA ASN A 324 -14.13 5.50 10.96
C ASN A 324 -14.74 4.34 11.75
N GLY A 325 -15.77 3.70 11.18
CA GLY A 325 -16.49 2.60 11.81
C GLY A 325 -16.28 1.28 11.09
N SER A 326 -16.74 0.22 11.72
CA SER A 326 -16.95 -1.09 11.12
C SER A 326 -18.33 -1.57 11.51
N TRP A 327 -19.02 -2.27 10.59
CA TRP A 327 -20.22 -3.00 10.96
C TRP A 327 -19.86 -4.05 12.02
N SER A 328 -20.81 -4.33 12.90
CA SER A 328 -20.76 -5.35 13.95
C SER A 328 -22.14 -5.99 14.04
N ASN A 329 -22.38 -6.84 15.04
CA ASN A 329 -23.53 -7.73 15.10
C ASN A 329 -24.86 -6.95 14.93
N GLY A 330 -25.75 -7.42 14.06
CA GLY A 330 -27.07 -6.82 13.88
C GLY A 330 -27.05 -5.49 13.11
N ASN A 331 -27.51 -4.41 13.74
CA ASN A 331 -27.54 -3.05 13.18
C ASN A 331 -26.36 -2.18 13.68
N SER A 332 -25.47 -2.76 14.47
CA SER A 332 -24.42 -2.01 15.17
C SER A 332 -23.25 -1.63 14.28
N LEU A 333 -22.72 -0.43 14.52
CA LEU A 333 -21.41 0.04 14.10
C LEU A 333 -20.50 0.18 15.31
N ILE A 334 -19.28 -0.35 15.27
CA ILE A 334 -18.25 -0.09 16.28
C ILE A 334 -17.21 0.86 15.69
N TYR A 335 -16.83 1.89 16.45
CA TYR A 335 -15.91 2.96 16.03
C TYR A 335 -15.10 3.48 17.22
N LYS A 336 -13.99 4.21 16.96
CA LYS A 336 -13.17 4.85 18.01
C LYS A 336 -13.41 6.36 18.04
N GLU A 337 -13.68 6.92 19.22
CA GLU A 337 -13.93 8.34 19.45
C GLU A 337 -13.30 8.78 20.78
N ASN A 338 -12.48 9.85 20.76
CA ASN A 338 -11.81 10.39 21.94
C ASN A 338 -11.07 9.33 22.80
N THR A 339 -10.42 8.36 22.14
CA THR A 339 -9.77 7.15 22.69
C THR A 339 -10.68 6.01 23.13
N SER A 340 -11.97 6.24 23.40
CA SER A 340 -12.95 5.20 23.73
C SER A 340 -13.39 4.40 22.49
N ILE A 341 -13.76 3.14 22.71
CA ILE A 341 -14.45 2.29 21.73
C ILE A 341 -15.95 2.44 21.96
N MET A 342 -16.65 2.87 20.91
CA MET A 342 -18.07 3.20 20.91
C MET A 342 -18.84 2.20 20.05
N GLU A 343 -20.10 1.94 20.41
CA GLU A 343 -21.07 1.25 19.55
C GLU A 343 -22.24 2.19 19.22
N PHE A 344 -22.74 2.09 18.00
CA PHE A 344 -23.90 2.83 17.50
C PHE A 344 -24.88 1.89 16.80
N ASP A 345 -26.13 1.79 17.27
CA ASP A 345 -27.18 1.01 16.60
C ASP A 345 -27.87 1.87 15.53
N ALA A 346 -27.73 1.48 14.26
CA ALA A 346 -28.25 2.24 13.12
C ALA A 346 -29.79 2.28 13.03
N LYS A 347 -30.50 1.42 13.77
CA LYS A 347 -31.96 1.33 13.80
C LYS A 347 -32.57 2.12 14.96
N THR A 348 -31.92 2.16 16.13
CA THR A 348 -32.42 2.92 17.30
C THR A 348 -31.83 4.33 17.38
N GLY A 349 -30.66 4.56 16.79
CA GLY A 349 -29.90 5.79 16.94
C GLY A 349 -29.11 5.89 18.26
N GLU A 350 -29.11 4.83 19.08
CA GLU A 350 -28.43 4.79 20.37
C GLU A 350 -26.91 4.72 20.20
N ARG A 351 -26.17 5.43 21.07
CA ARG A 351 -24.71 5.34 21.19
C ARG A 351 -24.37 4.85 22.59
N SER A 352 -23.54 3.82 22.68
CA SER A 352 -23.04 3.27 23.93
C SER A 352 -21.51 3.23 23.94
N ILE A 353 -20.92 3.33 25.13
CA ILE A 353 -19.47 3.14 25.31
C ILE A 353 -19.25 1.65 25.58
N LEU A 354 -18.46 0.98 24.74
CA LEU A 354 -18.06 -0.41 24.99
C LEU A 354 -16.84 -0.46 25.93
N LEU A 355 -15.87 0.42 25.71
CA LEU A 355 -14.66 0.54 26.53
C LEU A 355 -14.11 1.98 26.55
N GLU A 356 -13.82 2.50 27.74
CA GLU A 356 -13.14 3.78 27.96
C GLU A 356 -11.60 3.64 27.93
N ASP A 357 -10.88 4.74 27.72
CA ASP A 357 -9.40 4.84 27.78
C ASP A 357 -8.62 3.84 26.87
N ALA A 358 -9.26 3.36 25.80
CA ALA A 358 -8.69 2.37 24.88
C ALA A 358 -7.57 2.91 23.94
N GLN A 359 -6.81 3.94 24.36
CA GLN A 359 -5.75 4.56 23.56
C GLN A 359 -4.65 3.58 23.13
N HIS A 360 -4.33 2.59 23.99
CA HIS A 360 -3.26 1.61 23.75
C HIS A 360 -3.67 0.46 22.81
N TYR A 361 -4.97 0.29 22.55
CA TYR A 361 -5.47 -0.72 21.63
C TYR A 361 -5.58 -0.16 20.22
N VAL A 362 -4.84 -0.73 19.28
CA VAL A 362 -4.85 -0.34 17.87
C VAL A 362 -6.00 -1.02 17.10
N LEU A 363 -6.36 -2.23 17.51
CA LEU A 363 -7.41 -3.04 16.90
C LEU A 363 -8.36 -3.54 17.99
N TYR A 364 -9.62 -3.70 17.62
CA TYR A 364 -10.70 -4.17 18.48
C TYR A 364 -11.70 -4.93 17.62
N GLU A 365 -12.30 -6.03 18.09
CA GLU A 365 -13.34 -6.77 17.37
C GLU A 365 -14.29 -7.51 18.33
N LYS A 366 -15.60 -7.44 18.09
CA LYS A 366 -16.62 -8.08 18.94
C LYS A 366 -16.92 -9.52 18.49
N SER A 367 -17.01 -10.45 19.44
CA SER A 367 -17.41 -11.85 19.17
C SER A 367 -18.82 -11.95 18.58
N ALA A 368 -19.15 -13.06 17.92
CA ALA A 368 -20.43 -13.22 17.20
C ALA A 368 -21.66 -13.26 18.13
N ASP A 369 -21.49 -13.75 19.36
CA ASP A 369 -22.50 -13.67 20.43
C ASP A 369 -22.60 -12.28 21.09
N GLY A 370 -21.59 -11.42 20.93
CA GLY A 370 -21.52 -10.11 21.57
C GLY A 370 -21.03 -10.12 23.02
N GLU A 371 -20.51 -11.24 23.53
CA GLU A 371 -20.05 -11.35 24.93
C GLU A 371 -18.65 -10.77 25.18
N PHE A 372 -17.77 -10.76 24.16
CA PHE A 372 -16.37 -10.36 24.29
C PHE A 372 -15.94 -9.34 23.23
N LEU A 373 -15.02 -8.45 23.60
CA LEU A 373 -14.13 -7.77 22.66
C LEU A 373 -12.76 -8.46 22.68
N LEU A 374 -12.22 -8.74 21.49
CA LEU A 374 -10.80 -8.98 21.28
C LEU A 374 -10.12 -7.62 21.08
N LEU A 375 -9.01 -7.38 21.76
CA LEU A 375 -8.30 -6.10 21.76
C LEU A 375 -6.80 -6.33 21.51
N ALA A 376 -6.20 -5.65 20.53
CA ALA A 376 -4.78 -5.82 20.19
C ALA A 376 -3.96 -4.59 20.61
N LYS A 377 -2.87 -4.83 21.34
CA LYS A 377 -1.90 -3.83 21.84
C LYS A 377 -0.47 -4.20 21.43
N ASN A 378 0.48 -3.32 21.70
CA ASN A 378 1.92 -3.54 21.45
C ASN A 378 2.22 -3.96 19.99
N TYR A 379 1.50 -3.35 19.06
CA TYR A 379 1.54 -3.64 17.64
C TYR A 379 2.94 -3.42 17.04
N LYS A 380 3.43 -4.40 16.28
CA LYS A 380 4.67 -4.37 15.50
C LYS A 380 4.36 -4.77 14.06
N LYS A 381 4.46 -3.83 13.10
CA LYS A 381 4.34 -4.11 11.67
C LYS A 381 5.39 -5.18 11.26
N ASN A 382 5.02 -6.05 10.33
CA ASN A 382 5.96 -6.95 9.65
C ASN A 382 6.06 -6.55 8.16
N PHE A 383 5.14 -6.98 7.29
CA PHE A 383 5.06 -6.55 5.88
C PHE A 383 3.86 -5.61 5.65
N ARG A 384 3.20 -5.65 4.48
CA ARG A 384 2.09 -4.75 4.10
C ARG A 384 0.85 -4.92 4.98
N TYR A 385 0.52 -6.14 5.37
CA TYR A 385 -0.65 -6.52 6.15
C TYR A 385 -0.30 -7.20 7.47
N SER A 386 0.75 -8.02 7.50
CA SER A 386 1.17 -8.76 8.69
C SER A 386 1.75 -7.87 9.78
N PHE A 387 1.50 -8.30 11.01
CA PHE A 387 1.98 -7.67 12.22
C PHE A 387 2.02 -8.71 13.33
N LEU A 388 2.72 -8.37 14.41
CA LEU A 388 2.68 -9.07 15.67
C LEU A 388 2.03 -8.17 16.72
N ALA A 389 1.13 -8.71 17.53
CA ALA A 389 0.50 -7.98 18.63
C ALA A 389 0.28 -8.88 19.85
N GLU A 390 0.23 -8.27 21.03
CA GLU A 390 -0.32 -8.91 22.23
C GLU A 390 -1.83 -8.68 22.25
N TYR A 391 -2.59 -9.67 22.70
CA TYR A 391 -4.05 -9.62 22.70
C TYR A 391 -4.63 -9.78 24.10
N ASP A 392 -5.63 -8.97 24.41
CA ASP A 392 -6.47 -9.09 25.59
C ASP A 392 -7.93 -9.33 25.15
N LEU A 393 -8.66 -10.10 25.94
CA LEU A 393 -10.10 -10.30 25.86
C LEU A 393 -10.77 -9.43 26.91
N TYR A 394 -11.80 -8.68 26.53
CA TYR A 394 -12.60 -7.88 27.45
C TYR A 394 -14.04 -8.39 27.47
N ASN A 395 -14.49 -8.89 28.61
CA ASN A 395 -15.84 -9.42 28.78
C ASN A 395 -16.83 -8.25 28.93
N LEU A 396 -17.74 -8.11 27.97
CA LEU A 396 -18.68 -6.98 27.91
C LEU A 396 -19.73 -7.01 29.04
N ASN A 397 -19.98 -8.17 29.65
CA ASN A 397 -20.91 -8.36 30.77
C ASN A 397 -20.24 -8.10 32.13
N THR A 398 -19.08 -8.69 32.39
CA THR A 398 -18.38 -8.57 33.70
C THR A 398 -17.46 -7.34 33.77
N LYS A 399 -17.13 -6.72 32.63
CA LYS A 399 -16.16 -5.61 32.50
C LYS A 399 -14.73 -6.00 32.91
N GLU A 400 -14.41 -7.28 32.81
CA GLU A 400 -13.10 -7.85 33.16
C GLU A 400 -12.17 -7.97 31.94
N PHE A 401 -10.89 -7.68 32.12
CA PHE A 401 -9.82 -7.93 31.16
C PHE A 401 -9.14 -9.26 31.45
N ILE A 402 -8.97 -10.08 30.42
CA ILE A 402 -8.35 -11.40 30.48
C ILE A 402 -7.29 -11.45 29.38
N GLN A 403 -6.03 -11.67 29.75
CA GLN A 403 -4.95 -11.79 28.76
C GLN A 403 -5.20 -13.01 27.87
N LEU A 404 -5.08 -12.86 26.55
CA LEU A 404 -5.12 -14.02 25.64
C LEU A 404 -3.77 -14.74 25.71
N THR A 405 -3.79 -15.97 26.21
CA THR A 405 -2.61 -16.81 26.39
C THR A 405 -2.62 -18.03 25.48
N ILE A 406 -1.42 -18.52 25.17
CA ILE A 406 -1.12 -19.85 24.63
C ILE A 406 -0.11 -20.48 25.58
N GLN A 407 -0.24 -21.76 25.92
CA GLN A 407 0.64 -22.46 26.86
C GLN A 407 0.73 -21.78 28.26
N ASN A 408 -0.32 -21.06 28.65
CA ASN A 408 -0.45 -20.21 29.84
C ASN A 408 0.41 -18.92 29.87
N GLU A 409 1.05 -18.53 28.77
CA GLU A 409 1.81 -17.27 28.65
C GLU A 409 1.19 -16.31 27.62
N GLN A 410 1.33 -14.99 27.85
CA GLN A 410 0.92 -13.97 26.87
C GLN A 410 2.07 -13.77 25.88
N HIS A 411 1.80 -13.99 24.59
CA HIS A 411 2.78 -13.90 23.52
C HIS A 411 2.41 -12.83 22.49
N TYR A 412 3.38 -12.51 21.63
CA TYR A 412 3.14 -11.85 20.36
C TYR A 412 2.53 -12.85 19.38
N LEU A 413 1.33 -12.57 18.90
CA LEU A 413 0.57 -13.41 17.97
C LEU A 413 0.51 -12.72 16.60
N SER A 414 0.66 -13.49 15.52
CA SER A 414 0.60 -13.01 14.12
C SER A 414 -0.82 -12.91 13.59
N MET A 415 -1.73 -13.68 14.18
CA MET A 415 -3.15 -13.70 13.84
C MET A 415 -3.97 -14.19 15.04
N VAL A 416 -5.09 -13.51 15.29
CA VAL A 416 -6.21 -14.03 16.07
C VAL A 416 -7.49 -13.78 15.26
N GLN A 417 -8.40 -14.76 15.23
CA GLN A 417 -9.65 -14.68 14.47
C GLN A 417 -10.80 -15.31 15.27
N TRP A 418 -11.89 -14.56 15.46
CA TRP A 418 -13.14 -15.11 15.99
C TRP A 418 -13.76 -16.10 15.00
N SER A 419 -14.38 -17.14 15.56
CA SER A 419 -15.28 -18.05 14.85
C SER A 419 -16.51 -17.30 14.32
N PRO A 420 -17.10 -17.76 13.21
CA PRO A 420 -18.38 -17.26 12.73
C PRO A 420 -19.56 -17.51 13.68
N VAL A 421 -19.40 -18.25 14.77
CA VAL A 421 -20.45 -18.39 15.79
C VAL A 421 -19.88 -18.39 17.21
N GLY A 422 -20.64 -17.81 18.14
CA GLY A 422 -20.25 -17.68 19.55
C GLY A 422 -18.98 -16.85 19.73
N ASN A 423 -18.09 -17.38 20.58
CA ASN A 423 -16.80 -16.80 20.91
C ASN A 423 -15.65 -17.84 20.84
N ALA A 424 -15.80 -18.89 20.03
CA ALA A 424 -14.66 -19.73 19.66
C ALA A 424 -13.65 -18.90 18.84
N LEU A 425 -12.37 -19.27 18.85
CA LEU A 425 -11.34 -18.52 18.11
C LEU A 425 -10.18 -19.41 17.63
N VAL A 426 -9.50 -18.97 16.57
CA VAL A 426 -8.23 -19.55 16.09
C VAL A 426 -7.10 -18.52 16.24
N ILE A 427 -5.93 -18.99 16.63
CA ILE A 427 -4.71 -18.22 16.91
C ILE A 427 -3.59 -18.80 16.03
N ASN A 428 -2.75 -17.94 15.45
CA ASN A 428 -1.43 -18.36 14.97
C ASN A 428 -0.34 -17.91 15.97
N TYR A 429 0.44 -18.88 16.44
CA TYR A 429 1.61 -18.69 17.30
C TYR A 429 2.77 -19.53 16.76
N ASP A 430 3.93 -18.90 16.57
CA ASP A 430 5.13 -19.47 15.94
C ASP A 430 4.84 -20.34 14.70
N ARG A 431 4.17 -19.74 13.70
CA ARG A 431 3.74 -20.36 12.42
C ARG A 431 2.74 -21.52 12.55
N ASN A 432 2.27 -21.85 13.75
CA ASN A 432 1.34 -22.95 14.02
C ASN A 432 -0.03 -22.47 14.49
N LEU A 433 -1.08 -23.23 14.13
CA LEU A 433 -2.47 -22.91 14.46
C LEU A 433 -2.92 -23.57 15.77
N TYR A 434 -3.59 -22.78 16.60
CA TYR A 434 -4.23 -23.20 17.85
C TYR A 434 -5.70 -22.80 17.83
N TYR A 435 -6.59 -23.64 18.36
CA TYR A 435 -8.02 -23.41 18.42
C TYR A 435 -8.53 -23.41 19.86
N LYS A 436 -9.47 -22.53 20.19
CA LYS A 436 -10.21 -22.53 21.46
C LYS A 436 -11.71 -22.63 21.16
N GLU A 437 -12.39 -23.64 21.73
CA GLU A 437 -13.83 -23.87 21.55
C GLU A 437 -14.70 -22.73 22.14
N SER A 438 -14.15 -21.98 23.08
CA SER A 438 -14.68 -20.70 23.57
C SER A 438 -13.51 -19.78 23.96
N ALA A 439 -13.77 -18.49 24.14
CA ALA A 439 -12.76 -17.49 24.48
C ALA A 439 -11.90 -17.90 25.70
N LEU A 440 -12.53 -18.60 26.67
CA LEU A 440 -11.96 -19.03 27.94
C LEU A 440 -11.65 -20.54 28.02
N ALA A 441 -11.86 -21.31 26.93
CA ALA A 441 -11.47 -22.71 26.88
C ALA A 441 -9.94 -22.88 26.97
N GLN A 442 -9.47 -24.12 27.13
CA GLN A 442 -8.07 -24.46 26.85
C GLN A 442 -7.84 -24.53 25.34
N GLU A 443 -6.64 -24.18 24.90
CA GLU A 443 -6.21 -24.28 23.51
C GLU A 443 -5.91 -25.72 23.06
N ILE A 444 -6.21 -26.01 21.80
CA ILE A 444 -5.93 -27.25 21.09
C ILE A 444 -5.01 -26.92 19.93
N ALA A 445 -3.84 -27.54 19.86
CA ALA A 445 -2.94 -27.39 18.70
C ALA A 445 -3.56 -28.09 17.48
N LEU A 446 -3.75 -27.35 16.38
CA LEU A 446 -4.20 -27.87 15.10
C LEU A 446 -3.02 -28.25 14.19
N THR A 447 -1.86 -27.61 14.35
CA THR A 447 -0.61 -27.93 13.64
C THR A 447 0.58 -27.93 14.61
N SER A 448 1.67 -28.61 14.24
CA SER A 448 2.91 -28.71 15.04
C SER A 448 4.16 -28.85 14.17
N ASP A 449 4.23 -28.09 13.06
CA ASP A 449 5.42 -28.07 12.21
C ASP A 449 6.56 -27.30 12.88
N GLU A 450 7.70 -27.96 13.08
CA GLU A 450 8.93 -27.36 13.68
C GLU A 450 9.85 -26.70 12.62
N GLN A 451 9.57 -26.91 11.34
CA GLN A 451 10.42 -26.45 10.25
C GLN A 451 10.20 -24.95 9.98
N ALA A 452 11.26 -24.15 10.02
CA ALA A 452 11.17 -22.69 9.96
C ALA A 452 10.55 -22.14 8.64
N GLY A 453 10.68 -22.87 7.53
CA GLY A 453 10.09 -22.52 6.23
C GLY A 453 8.64 -22.99 6.04
N ILE A 454 8.00 -23.57 7.06
CA ILE A 454 6.59 -23.98 6.99
C ILE A 454 5.71 -22.95 7.72
N LEU A 455 4.68 -22.44 7.04
CA LEU A 455 3.70 -21.52 7.62
C LEU A 455 2.29 -22.11 7.50
N ASN A 456 1.55 -22.21 8.61
CA ASN A 456 0.20 -22.74 8.63
C ASN A 456 -0.84 -21.63 8.87
N GLY A 457 -1.66 -21.32 7.88
CA GLY A 457 -2.80 -20.40 8.02
C GLY A 457 -2.46 -18.90 8.11
N ILE A 458 -1.19 -18.55 8.01
CA ILE A 458 -0.72 -17.20 7.67
C ILE A 458 0.06 -17.30 6.36
N PRO A 459 -0.06 -16.32 5.45
CA PRO A 459 0.70 -16.33 4.20
C PRO A 459 2.18 -16.06 4.42
N ASP A 460 3.00 -16.52 3.46
CA ASP A 460 4.37 -16.03 3.28
C ASP A 460 4.38 -14.63 2.64
N TRP A 461 5.57 -14.09 2.36
CA TRP A 461 5.70 -12.75 1.79
C TRP A 461 4.97 -12.62 0.44
N VAL A 462 5.14 -13.58 -0.49
CA VAL A 462 4.59 -13.43 -1.84
C VAL A 462 3.08 -13.64 -1.88
N TYR A 463 2.53 -14.52 -1.03
CA TYR A 463 1.07 -14.62 -0.92
C TYR A 463 0.44 -13.46 -0.16
N GLU A 464 1.13 -12.88 0.82
CA GLU A 464 0.63 -11.69 1.51
C GLU A 464 0.49 -10.51 0.54
N GLU A 465 1.54 -10.24 -0.24
CA GLU A 465 1.64 -9.09 -1.14
C GLU A 465 0.81 -9.29 -2.42
N GLU A 466 1.06 -10.39 -3.15
CA GLU A 466 0.65 -10.54 -4.56
C GLU A 466 -0.58 -11.44 -4.79
N VAL A 467 -1.08 -12.12 -3.76
CA VAL A 467 -2.20 -13.08 -3.88
C VAL A 467 -3.36 -12.76 -2.96
N PHE A 468 -3.17 -12.71 -1.64
CA PHE A 468 -4.26 -12.58 -0.66
C PHE A 468 -4.50 -11.16 -0.17
N SER A 469 -3.52 -10.26 -0.28
CA SER A 469 -3.59 -8.89 0.21
C SER A 469 -4.08 -8.81 1.68
N SER A 470 -3.59 -9.75 2.50
CA SER A 470 -4.06 -9.98 3.87
C SER A 470 -3.03 -10.79 4.66
N ASN A 471 -3.00 -10.66 5.98
CA ASN A 471 -2.18 -11.48 6.88
C ASN A 471 -2.83 -12.83 7.27
N VAL A 472 -3.90 -13.24 6.58
CA VAL A 472 -4.76 -14.35 6.99
C VAL A 472 -4.95 -15.33 5.85
N ALA A 473 -4.62 -16.60 6.12
CA ALA A 473 -4.87 -17.74 5.24
C ALA A 473 -5.72 -18.82 5.94
N THR A 474 -6.72 -18.40 6.74
CA THR A 474 -7.69 -19.24 7.45
C THR A 474 -9.14 -18.82 7.22
N TRP A 475 -10.03 -19.80 6.99
CA TRP A 475 -11.45 -19.58 6.70
C TRP A 475 -12.33 -20.62 7.40
N PHE A 476 -13.09 -20.21 8.40
CA PHE A 476 -14.12 -21.06 9.01
C PHE A 476 -15.30 -21.30 8.06
N ASN A 477 -15.92 -22.48 8.14
CA ASN A 477 -17.23 -22.70 7.55
C ASN A 477 -18.31 -21.88 8.30
N PRO A 478 -19.49 -21.62 7.70
CA PRO A 478 -20.50 -20.75 8.27
C PRO A 478 -20.96 -21.07 9.70
N SER A 479 -20.99 -22.35 10.07
CA SER A 479 -21.37 -22.83 11.40
C SER A 479 -20.22 -22.86 12.41
N GLY A 480 -19.00 -22.50 12.03
CA GLY A 480 -17.80 -22.53 12.88
C GLY A 480 -17.39 -23.93 13.33
N THR A 481 -17.78 -24.95 12.57
CA THR A 481 -17.53 -26.38 12.87
C THR A 481 -16.38 -26.98 12.07
N GLN A 482 -15.98 -26.32 10.97
CA GLN A 482 -14.81 -26.67 10.17
C GLN A 482 -13.94 -25.44 9.91
N LEU A 483 -12.64 -25.65 9.69
CA LEU A 483 -11.67 -24.62 9.31
C LEU A 483 -10.91 -25.07 8.07
N ALA A 484 -10.87 -24.22 7.05
CA ALA A 484 -9.95 -24.34 5.92
C ALA A 484 -8.72 -23.45 6.15
N PHE A 485 -7.53 -23.87 5.75
CA PHE A 485 -6.33 -23.04 5.76
C PHE A 485 -5.34 -23.43 4.65
N ILE A 486 -4.43 -22.52 4.28
CA ILE A 486 -3.28 -22.87 3.43
C ILE A 486 -2.05 -23.15 4.29
N LYS A 487 -1.39 -24.28 4.00
CA LYS A 487 -0.02 -24.56 4.43
C LYS A 487 0.94 -24.14 3.33
N PHE A 488 1.90 -23.29 3.68
CA PHE A 488 2.99 -22.81 2.82
C PHE A 488 4.28 -23.54 3.17
N ASP A 489 5.05 -23.89 2.15
CA ASP A 489 6.37 -24.49 2.27
C ASP A 489 7.39 -23.73 1.40
N ASP A 490 8.15 -22.88 2.08
CA ASP A 490 9.24 -22.06 1.54
C ASP A 490 10.60 -22.76 1.55
N SER A 491 10.68 -24.05 1.89
CA SER A 491 11.96 -24.76 1.98
C SER A 491 12.77 -24.79 0.68
N SER A 492 12.10 -24.57 -0.47
CA SER A 492 12.73 -24.44 -1.79
C SER A 492 12.81 -22.99 -2.32
N THR A 493 12.15 -22.03 -1.66
CA THR A 493 12.15 -20.62 -2.02
C THR A 493 13.50 -19.99 -1.65
N HIS A 494 14.02 -19.10 -2.50
CA HIS A 494 15.28 -18.43 -2.18
C HIS A 494 15.12 -17.41 -1.05
N LEU A 495 16.06 -17.44 -0.10
CA LEU A 495 16.15 -16.45 0.96
C LEU A 495 16.94 -15.22 0.48
N ILE A 496 16.36 -14.03 0.69
CA ILE A 496 17.07 -12.76 0.61
C ILE A 496 17.38 -12.23 2.02
N ASN A 497 18.47 -11.48 2.14
CA ASN A 497 18.94 -10.86 3.37
C ASN A 497 19.08 -9.34 3.17
N PHE A 498 18.45 -8.55 4.03
CA PHE A 498 18.57 -7.09 4.04
C PHE A 498 19.33 -6.63 5.29
N PRO A 499 20.33 -5.72 5.17
CA PRO A 499 20.99 -5.15 6.33
C PRO A 499 20.06 -4.17 7.06
N TYR A 500 20.01 -4.29 8.38
CA TYR A 500 19.34 -3.38 9.30
C TYR A 500 20.38 -2.70 10.20
N TYR A 501 20.50 -1.38 10.10
CA TYR A 501 21.57 -0.58 10.73
C TYR A 501 21.22 -0.10 12.14
N GLY A 502 19.93 0.08 12.44
CA GLY A 502 19.39 0.41 13.75
C GLY A 502 19.75 1.81 14.29
N ASP A 503 19.47 2.01 15.57
CA ASP A 503 19.66 3.29 16.25
C ASP A 503 21.14 3.60 16.54
N ALA A 504 21.59 4.77 16.10
CA ALA A 504 22.95 5.26 16.36
C ALA A 504 23.24 5.37 17.88
N GLY A 505 24.29 4.69 18.32
CA GLY A 505 24.74 4.67 19.72
C GLY A 505 24.23 3.48 20.54
N ASP A 506 23.38 2.61 19.98
CA ASP A 506 23.03 1.34 20.59
C ASP A 506 24.05 0.26 20.18
N LEU A 507 24.79 -0.28 21.16
CA LEU A 507 25.85 -1.27 20.92
C LEU A 507 25.32 -2.58 20.30
N ARG A 508 24.01 -2.87 20.38
CA ARG A 508 23.40 -4.04 19.73
C ARG A 508 23.46 -3.95 18.20
N TYR A 509 23.63 -2.75 17.65
CA TYR A 509 23.80 -2.52 16.22
C TYR A 509 25.24 -2.14 15.83
N GLN A 510 26.23 -2.42 16.70
CA GLN A 510 27.65 -2.27 16.34
C GLN A 510 28.01 -3.07 15.07
N TYR A 511 27.33 -4.20 14.88
CA TYR A 511 27.28 -4.95 13.64
C TYR A 511 25.82 -4.91 13.15
N PRO A 512 25.55 -4.57 11.87
CA PRO A 512 24.18 -4.56 11.35
C PRO A 512 23.51 -5.92 11.54
N LEU A 513 22.23 -5.89 11.92
CA LEU A 513 21.39 -7.10 11.92
C LEU A 513 20.93 -7.38 10.49
N HIS A 514 20.37 -8.57 10.27
CA HIS A 514 19.88 -8.99 8.96
C HIS A 514 18.41 -9.40 9.05
N GLN A 515 17.54 -8.76 8.25
CA GLN A 515 16.19 -9.27 8.02
C GLN A 515 16.23 -10.30 6.90
N VAL A 516 15.69 -11.49 7.14
CA VAL A 516 15.69 -12.61 6.19
C VAL A 516 14.26 -12.88 5.74
N ILE A 517 14.05 -12.95 4.42
CA ILE A 517 12.74 -13.16 3.80
C ILE A 517 12.86 -14.25 2.74
N ALA A 518 11.91 -15.19 2.69
CA ALA A 518 11.73 -16.08 1.55
C ALA A 518 11.05 -15.28 0.41
N TYR A 519 11.75 -15.10 -0.70
CA TYR A 519 11.29 -14.25 -1.80
C TYR A 519 11.58 -14.93 -3.15
N PRO A 520 10.55 -15.46 -3.84
CA PRO A 520 10.70 -16.01 -5.17
C PRO A 520 10.81 -14.88 -6.20
N LYS A 521 11.97 -14.73 -6.84
CA LYS A 521 12.12 -13.84 -8.01
C LYS A 521 11.63 -14.54 -9.28
N ALA A 522 11.30 -13.78 -10.31
CA ALA A 522 10.87 -14.30 -11.61
C ALA A 522 11.76 -15.45 -12.14
N GLY A 523 11.15 -16.61 -12.40
CA GLY A 523 11.81 -17.84 -12.86
C GLY A 523 12.45 -18.72 -11.78
N SER A 524 12.42 -18.34 -10.50
CA SER A 524 12.89 -19.19 -9.38
C SER A 524 11.77 -20.01 -8.75
N SER A 525 12.07 -20.88 -7.78
CA SER A 525 11.04 -21.71 -7.10
C SER A 525 10.08 -20.84 -6.27
N ASN A 526 8.79 -21.01 -6.49
CA ASN A 526 7.73 -20.44 -5.65
C ASN A 526 7.52 -21.30 -4.38
N PRO A 527 6.92 -20.77 -3.30
CA PRO A 527 6.43 -21.60 -2.20
C PRO A 527 5.50 -22.70 -2.71
N ARG A 528 5.63 -23.91 -2.15
CA ARG A 528 4.67 -24.99 -2.36
C ARG A 528 3.48 -24.78 -1.42
N VAL A 529 2.26 -24.85 -1.95
CA VAL A 529 1.04 -24.60 -1.16
C VAL A 529 0.07 -25.77 -1.16
N GLU A 530 -0.48 -26.07 0.02
CA GLU A 530 -1.47 -27.13 0.24
C GLU A 530 -2.73 -26.53 0.90
N LEU A 531 -3.91 -26.82 0.35
CA LEU A 531 -5.19 -26.50 0.99
C LEU A 531 -5.55 -27.59 1.99
N VAL A 532 -5.70 -27.21 3.26
CA VAL A 532 -5.93 -28.13 4.38
C VAL A 532 -7.27 -27.82 5.04
N MET A 533 -8.01 -28.87 5.38
CA MET A 533 -9.32 -28.82 6.06
C MET A 533 -9.20 -29.46 7.45
N VAL A 534 -9.89 -28.88 8.43
CA VAL A 534 -9.92 -29.32 9.83
C VAL A 534 -11.36 -29.44 10.32
N ASP A 535 -11.75 -30.63 10.80
CA ASP A 535 -12.98 -30.87 11.57
C ASP A 535 -12.74 -30.48 13.04
N LEU A 536 -13.25 -29.31 13.44
CA LEU A 536 -12.98 -28.75 14.78
C LEU A 536 -13.63 -29.59 15.90
N LYS A 537 -14.72 -30.31 15.61
CA LYS A 537 -15.36 -31.21 16.60
C LYS A 537 -14.49 -32.44 16.85
N ARG A 538 -13.85 -32.97 15.81
CA ARG A 538 -12.87 -34.07 15.97
C ARG A 538 -11.61 -33.60 16.67
N ALA A 539 -11.16 -32.37 16.43
CA ALA A 539 -10.04 -31.77 17.16
C ALA A 539 -10.32 -31.69 18.67
N VAL A 540 -11.49 -31.20 19.07
CA VAL A 540 -11.94 -31.20 20.48
C VAL A 540 -12.06 -32.63 21.04
N ALA A 541 -12.48 -33.60 20.23
CA ALA A 541 -12.59 -35.01 20.63
C ALA A 541 -11.25 -35.78 20.60
N GLY A 542 -10.15 -35.19 20.14
CA GLY A 542 -8.85 -35.84 20.01
C GLY A 542 -8.76 -36.95 18.95
N GLY A 543 -9.61 -36.90 17.91
CA GLY A 543 -9.58 -37.84 16.77
C GLY A 543 -8.91 -37.26 15.51
N ASP A 544 -8.80 -38.04 14.44
CA ASP A 544 -8.24 -37.56 13.17
C ASP A 544 -9.11 -36.46 12.55
N PHE A 545 -8.62 -35.22 12.57
CA PHE A 545 -9.34 -34.02 12.14
C PHE A 545 -8.82 -33.37 10.85
N VAL A 546 -7.60 -33.67 10.41
CA VAL A 546 -6.95 -33.02 9.25
C VAL A 546 -7.26 -33.76 7.94
N THR A 547 -7.53 -33.03 6.86
CA THR A 547 -7.61 -33.58 5.50
C THR A 547 -7.00 -32.60 4.49
N VAL A 548 -6.05 -33.05 3.67
CA VAL A 548 -5.45 -32.24 2.59
C VAL A 548 -6.28 -32.37 1.30
N MET A 549 -6.62 -31.24 0.68
CA MET A 549 -7.42 -31.21 -0.55
C MET A 549 -6.57 -31.50 -1.79
N PRO A 550 -7.00 -32.41 -2.68
CA PRO A 550 -6.17 -32.84 -3.81
C PRO A 550 -6.18 -31.85 -4.98
N VAL A 551 -5.00 -31.47 -5.46
CA VAL A 551 -4.76 -30.50 -6.56
C VAL A 551 -5.63 -30.79 -7.79
N PRO A 552 -6.25 -29.79 -8.43
CA PRO A 552 -7.07 -30.00 -9.63
C PRO A 552 -6.25 -30.60 -10.79
N SER A 553 -6.66 -31.77 -11.29
CA SER A 553 -5.95 -32.49 -12.35
C SER A 553 -5.80 -31.71 -13.67
N ALA A 554 -6.58 -30.64 -13.88
CA ALA A 554 -6.46 -29.78 -15.06
C ALA A 554 -5.15 -28.98 -15.10
N LEU A 555 -4.51 -28.72 -13.95
CA LEU A 555 -3.19 -28.08 -13.89
C LEU A 555 -2.05 -28.99 -14.35
N ASN A 556 -2.25 -30.32 -14.30
CA ASN A 556 -1.27 -31.33 -14.70
C ASN A 556 0.12 -31.17 -14.03
N THR A 557 0.14 -30.69 -12.79
CA THR A 557 1.34 -30.52 -11.95
C THR A 557 0.97 -30.63 -10.47
N GLU A 558 1.89 -31.14 -9.65
CA GLU A 558 1.79 -31.21 -8.19
C GLU A 558 2.51 -30.04 -7.49
N THR A 559 3.11 -29.13 -8.26
CA THR A 559 3.84 -27.91 -7.83
C THR A 559 3.60 -26.74 -8.79
N ASP A 560 4.14 -25.55 -8.51
CA ASP A 560 4.08 -24.35 -9.38
C ASP A 560 2.67 -23.81 -9.72
N TYR A 561 1.62 -24.26 -9.04
CA TYR A 561 0.29 -23.65 -9.12
C TYR A 561 0.09 -22.58 -8.04
N ILE A 562 -0.91 -21.72 -8.21
CA ILE A 562 -1.24 -20.65 -7.25
C ILE A 562 -2.70 -20.84 -6.79
N VAL A 563 -2.93 -20.99 -5.48
CA VAL A 563 -4.29 -20.97 -4.90
C VAL A 563 -4.70 -19.53 -4.56
N THR A 564 -5.47 -18.87 -5.43
CA THR A 564 -5.79 -17.44 -5.28
C THR A 564 -6.95 -17.16 -4.33
N VAL A 565 -7.86 -18.12 -4.17
CA VAL A 565 -9.04 -18.01 -3.31
C VAL A 565 -9.30 -19.33 -2.60
N VAL A 566 -9.72 -19.24 -1.34
CA VAL A 566 -10.42 -20.29 -0.59
C VAL A 566 -11.66 -19.66 0.03
N SER A 567 -12.83 -20.27 -0.13
CA SER A 567 -14.13 -19.84 0.40
C SER A 567 -14.99 -21.05 0.78
N TRP A 568 -16.17 -20.83 1.35
CA TRP A 568 -17.15 -21.88 1.63
C TRP A 568 -18.44 -21.65 0.84
N VAL A 569 -19.00 -22.70 0.22
CA VAL A 569 -20.27 -22.69 -0.52
C VAL A 569 -21.45 -23.05 0.39
N ASP A 570 -21.21 -23.79 1.46
CA ASP A 570 -22.12 -24.05 2.57
C ASP A 570 -21.30 -24.53 3.80
N ASP A 571 -21.87 -25.34 4.68
CA ASP A 571 -21.16 -25.88 5.85
C ASP A 571 -20.29 -27.10 5.55
N ASP A 572 -20.50 -27.77 4.41
CA ASP A 572 -19.85 -29.02 4.03
C ASP A 572 -18.90 -28.84 2.83
N ASN A 573 -19.22 -27.90 1.92
CA ASN A 573 -18.52 -27.68 0.66
C ASN A 573 -17.59 -26.45 0.71
N VAL A 574 -16.29 -26.68 0.52
CA VAL A 574 -15.29 -25.62 0.34
C VAL A 574 -15.10 -25.31 -1.15
N LEU A 575 -15.06 -24.03 -1.53
CA LEU A 575 -14.68 -23.57 -2.86
C LEU A 575 -13.26 -23.01 -2.83
N SER A 576 -12.56 -23.16 -3.94
CA SER A 576 -11.22 -22.62 -4.12
C SER A 576 -10.98 -22.27 -5.58
N ILE A 577 -10.00 -21.41 -5.82
CA ILE A 577 -9.57 -21.05 -7.18
C ILE A 577 -8.09 -21.33 -7.30
N TRP A 578 -7.74 -22.05 -8.36
CA TRP A 578 -6.38 -22.51 -8.65
C TRP A 578 -5.96 -21.99 -10.01
N MET A 579 -4.79 -21.36 -10.09
CA MET A 579 -4.18 -20.86 -11.33
C MET A 579 -2.90 -21.63 -11.66
N ASN A 580 -2.55 -21.62 -12.94
CA ASN A 580 -1.18 -21.97 -13.35
C ASN A 580 -0.20 -20.84 -13.00
N ARG A 581 1.10 -21.14 -12.93
CA ARG A 581 2.17 -20.21 -12.53
C ARG A 581 2.13 -18.84 -13.21
N ILE A 582 1.96 -18.84 -14.54
CA ILE A 582 1.90 -17.65 -15.40
C ILE A 582 0.50 -16.99 -15.46
N GLN A 583 -0.47 -17.54 -14.72
CA GLN A 583 -1.78 -16.96 -14.43
C GLN A 583 -2.61 -16.59 -15.68
N ASN A 584 -2.45 -17.36 -16.76
CA ASN A 584 -3.29 -17.26 -17.95
C ASN A 584 -4.37 -18.35 -18.00
N ALA A 585 -4.40 -19.29 -17.05
CA ALA A 585 -5.46 -20.27 -16.88
C ALA A 585 -5.85 -20.41 -15.40
N ALA A 586 -7.16 -20.50 -15.12
CA ALA A 586 -7.72 -20.61 -13.78
C ALA A 586 -8.88 -21.60 -13.71
N TYR A 587 -9.02 -22.29 -12.57
CA TYR A 587 -10.03 -23.31 -12.30
C TYR A 587 -10.73 -23.02 -10.98
N VAL A 588 -12.06 -22.87 -11.02
CA VAL A 588 -12.91 -22.72 -9.83
C VAL A 588 -13.38 -24.12 -9.43
N VAL A 589 -13.03 -24.53 -8.21
CA VAL A 589 -13.16 -25.92 -7.75
C VAL A 589 -13.89 -25.97 -6.42
N THR A 590 -14.93 -26.80 -6.34
CA THR A 590 -15.63 -27.15 -5.11
C THR A 590 -15.18 -28.53 -4.63
N PHE A 591 -14.99 -28.70 -3.32
CA PHE A 591 -14.70 -29.99 -2.70
C PHE A 591 -15.82 -30.39 -1.74
N ASP A 592 -16.33 -31.61 -1.91
CA ASP A 592 -17.20 -32.34 -0.99
C ASP A 592 -16.35 -33.44 -0.34
N GLY A 593 -15.78 -33.15 0.84
CA GLY A 593 -14.68 -33.93 1.40
C GLY A 593 -13.49 -34.02 0.44
N LEU A 594 -13.08 -35.23 0.04
CA LEU A 594 -12.02 -35.45 -0.96
C LEU A 594 -12.53 -35.40 -2.41
N ASN A 595 -13.84 -35.33 -2.65
CA ASN A 595 -14.41 -35.30 -3.99
C ASN A 595 -14.32 -33.89 -4.57
N ARG A 596 -13.35 -33.66 -5.46
CA ARG A 596 -13.16 -32.38 -6.15
C ARG A 596 -14.00 -32.26 -7.41
N LYS A 597 -14.49 -31.06 -7.70
CA LYS A 597 -15.24 -30.75 -8.91
C LYS A 597 -14.89 -29.37 -9.45
N VAL A 598 -14.44 -29.31 -10.70
CA VAL A 598 -14.26 -28.04 -11.43
C VAL A 598 -15.64 -27.56 -11.90
N ILE A 599 -16.11 -26.42 -11.41
CA ILE A 599 -17.44 -25.87 -11.76
C ILE A 599 -17.35 -24.80 -12.86
N TYR A 600 -16.20 -24.15 -12.99
CA TYR A 600 -15.88 -23.16 -14.01
C TYR A 600 -14.36 -23.13 -14.28
N SER A 601 -13.97 -22.73 -15.49
CA SER A 601 -12.57 -22.55 -15.88
C SER A 601 -12.44 -21.40 -16.87
N ALA A 602 -11.37 -20.61 -16.75
CA ALA A 602 -11.05 -19.50 -17.65
C ALA A 602 -9.64 -19.64 -18.22
N GLU A 603 -9.45 -19.22 -19.47
CA GLU A 603 -8.15 -19.14 -20.14
C GLU A 603 -8.07 -17.81 -20.90
N SER A 604 -6.99 -17.04 -20.69
CA SER A 604 -6.73 -15.77 -21.38
C SER A 604 -5.67 -15.97 -22.45
N LYS A 605 -6.04 -15.71 -23.71
CA LYS A 605 -5.14 -15.83 -24.87
C LYS A 605 -4.44 -14.53 -25.24
N THR A 606 -4.84 -13.41 -24.62
CA THR A 606 -4.34 -12.06 -24.90
C THR A 606 -3.64 -11.43 -23.70
N GLY A 607 -3.78 -12.00 -22.51
CA GLY A 607 -3.26 -11.49 -21.25
C GLY A 607 -3.27 -12.54 -20.15
N TRP A 608 -3.68 -12.13 -18.95
CA TRP A 608 -3.81 -12.96 -17.75
C TRP A 608 -5.30 -13.17 -17.40
N VAL A 609 -5.56 -13.95 -16.36
CA VAL A 609 -6.90 -14.17 -15.78
C VAL A 609 -7.00 -13.50 -14.42
N ASP A 610 -7.98 -12.61 -14.26
CA ASP A 610 -8.29 -11.96 -12.99
C ASP A 610 -9.36 -12.76 -12.21
N LEU A 611 -8.90 -13.75 -11.43
CA LEU A 611 -9.74 -14.58 -10.56
C LEU A 611 -9.15 -14.66 -9.15
N TYR A 612 -9.04 -13.47 -8.57
CA TYR A 612 -8.33 -13.17 -7.34
C TYR A 612 -9.30 -12.86 -6.17
N THR A 613 -10.49 -12.37 -6.49
CA THR A 613 -11.56 -12.18 -5.50
C THR A 613 -12.53 -13.35 -5.49
N ALA A 614 -12.92 -13.81 -4.29
CA ALA A 614 -13.94 -14.83 -4.12
C ALA A 614 -15.32 -14.39 -4.68
N PRO A 615 -16.10 -15.33 -5.25
CA PRO A 615 -17.45 -15.03 -5.70
C PRO A 615 -18.39 -14.64 -4.55
N PHE A 616 -19.46 -13.92 -4.90
CA PHE A 616 -20.63 -13.70 -4.05
C PHE A 616 -21.71 -14.78 -4.27
N ARG A 617 -22.73 -14.84 -3.39
CA ARG A 617 -23.73 -15.93 -3.25
C ARG A 617 -25.16 -15.43 -3.37
N ASN A 618 -26.07 -16.30 -3.77
CA ASN A 618 -27.40 -16.24 -3.17
C ASN A 618 -27.45 -16.99 -1.82
N ARG A 619 -28.43 -16.66 -0.97
CA ARG A 619 -28.55 -17.13 0.44
C ARG A 619 -28.34 -18.63 0.69
N ASN A 620 -28.62 -19.49 -0.28
CA ASN A 620 -28.55 -20.95 -0.19
C ASN A 620 -27.32 -21.54 -0.92
N GLY A 621 -26.35 -20.73 -1.30
CA GLY A 621 -25.12 -21.15 -2.01
C GLY A 621 -25.34 -21.65 -3.43
N SER A 622 -26.58 -21.68 -3.97
CA SER A 622 -26.91 -22.38 -5.22
C SER A 622 -26.48 -21.65 -6.51
N ARG A 623 -26.12 -20.37 -6.38
CA ARG A 623 -25.55 -19.54 -7.45
C ARG A 623 -24.44 -18.66 -6.88
N LEU A 624 -23.40 -18.51 -7.70
CA LEU A 624 -22.25 -17.68 -7.46
C LEU A 624 -22.27 -16.48 -8.43
N ALA A 625 -21.70 -15.35 -8.02
CA ALA A 625 -21.56 -14.15 -8.84
C ALA A 625 -20.09 -13.68 -8.84
N PHE A 626 -19.58 -13.41 -10.03
CA PHE A 626 -18.21 -12.97 -10.28
C PHE A 626 -18.21 -11.63 -11.01
N VAL A 627 -17.11 -10.87 -10.88
CA VAL A 627 -16.78 -9.76 -11.78
C VAL A 627 -15.74 -10.27 -12.76
N LEU A 628 -16.17 -10.54 -14.00
CA LEU A 628 -15.32 -11.19 -15.02
C LEU A 628 -15.54 -10.58 -16.40
N PRO A 629 -14.55 -10.68 -17.31
CA PRO A 629 -14.69 -10.15 -18.66
C PRO A 629 -15.88 -10.74 -19.44
N HIS A 630 -16.66 -9.83 -20.03
CA HIS A 630 -17.73 -10.11 -20.97
C HIS A 630 -17.68 -9.05 -22.08
N ASN A 631 -17.53 -9.46 -23.34
CA ASN A 631 -17.42 -8.54 -24.49
C ASN A 631 -16.40 -7.39 -24.26
N ASN A 632 -15.16 -7.73 -23.86
CA ASN A 632 -14.04 -6.81 -23.57
C ASN A 632 -14.12 -6.00 -22.25
N TYR A 633 -15.23 -6.02 -21.49
CA TYR A 633 -15.35 -5.26 -20.24
C TYR A 633 -15.64 -6.17 -19.04
N LYS A 634 -15.11 -5.88 -17.85
CA LYS A 634 -15.43 -6.67 -16.65
C LYS A 634 -16.89 -6.39 -16.24
N HIS A 635 -17.70 -7.43 -16.12
CA HIS A 635 -19.13 -7.37 -15.80
C HIS A 635 -19.53 -8.37 -14.72
N VAL A 636 -20.70 -8.17 -14.11
CA VAL A 636 -21.27 -9.16 -13.18
C VAL A 636 -21.77 -10.34 -14.01
N GLN A 637 -21.30 -11.54 -13.69
CA GLN A 637 -21.74 -12.78 -14.32
C GLN A 637 -22.08 -13.84 -13.26
N LEU A 638 -23.11 -14.63 -13.51
CA LEU A 638 -23.61 -15.67 -12.60
C LEU A 638 -23.16 -17.07 -13.04
N LEU A 639 -22.98 -17.95 -12.06
CA LEU A 639 -22.66 -19.37 -12.22
C LEU A 639 -23.57 -20.19 -11.30
N SER A 640 -24.05 -21.37 -11.71
CA SER A 640 -24.72 -22.27 -10.78
C SER A 640 -23.71 -23.21 -10.11
N SER A 641 -23.78 -23.36 -8.78
CA SER A 641 -22.94 -24.31 -8.05
C SER A 641 -23.52 -25.73 -8.05
N THR A 642 -24.84 -25.88 -8.27
CA THR A 642 -25.59 -27.14 -8.06
C THR A 642 -25.73 -28.02 -9.29
N VAL A 643 -25.29 -27.57 -10.47
CA VAL A 643 -25.42 -28.35 -11.72
C VAL A 643 -24.57 -29.62 -11.65
N ALA A 644 -25.21 -30.79 -11.78
CA ALA A 644 -24.57 -32.10 -11.60
C ALA A 644 -23.49 -32.46 -12.66
N SER A 645 -23.37 -31.69 -13.74
CA SER A 645 -22.37 -31.89 -14.82
C SER A 645 -20.94 -32.00 -14.29
N SER A 646 -20.12 -32.84 -14.94
CA SER A 646 -18.66 -32.87 -14.79
C SER A 646 -17.96 -31.75 -15.58
N GLU A 647 -18.61 -31.25 -16.64
CA GLU A 647 -18.04 -30.23 -17.52
C GLU A 647 -18.19 -28.82 -16.93
N PRO A 648 -17.17 -27.95 -17.06
CA PRO A 648 -17.26 -26.54 -16.69
C PRO A 648 -18.44 -25.84 -17.36
N GLN A 649 -19.16 -25.02 -16.60
CA GLN A 649 -20.35 -24.32 -17.10
C GLN A 649 -19.99 -23.00 -17.79
N ALA A 650 -20.86 -22.53 -18.67
CA ALA A 650 -20.84 -21.15 -19.14
C ALA A 650 -21.38 -20.20 -18.07
N LEU A 651 -20.84 -18.99 -18.02
CA LEU A 651 -21.36 -17.90 -17.18
C LEU A 651 -22.58 -17.22 -17.82
N GLU A 652 -23.54 -16.81 -16.99
CA GLU A 652 -24.70 -16.01 -17.39
C GLU A 652 -24.39 -14.51 -17.13
N PRO A 653 -24.23 -13.66 -18.16
CA PRO A 653 -23.99 -12.23 -17.95
C PRO A 653 -25.22 -11.55 -17.36
N LEU A 654 -25.03 -10.89 -16.22
CA LEU A 654 -26.07 -10.11 -15.53
C LEU A 654 -25.98 -8.62 -15.87
N THR A 655 -24.78 -8.12 -16.17
CA THR A 655 -24.56 -6.78 -16.72
C THR A 655 -23.79 -6.84 -18.03
N GLU A 656 -24.02 -5.85 -18.89
CA GLU A 656 -23.36 -5.68 -20.19
C GLU A 656 -23.26 -4.18 -20.53
N GLY A 657 -22.30 -3.80 -21.38
CA GLY A 657 -22.10 -2.44 -21.90
C GLY A 657 -20.64 -2.16 -22.26
N LYS A 658 -20.28 -0.88 -22.45
CA LYS A 658 -18.88 -0.44 -22.62
C LYS A 658 -18.35 0.27 -21.37
N TYR A 659 -18.64 -0.28 -20.20
CA TYR A 659 -18.22 0.23 -18.90
C TYR A 659 -17.73 -0.93 -18.05
N VAL A 660 -16.88 -0.65 -17.06
CA VAL A 660 -16.31 -1.65 -16.16
C VAL A 660 -17.09 -1.67 -14.85
N VAL A 661 -17.60 -2.85 -14.50
CA VAL A 661 -17.93 -3.19 -13.12
C VAL A 661 -16.62 -3.36 -12.36
N ASP A 662 -16.47 -2.59 -11.28
CA ASP A 662 -15.29 -2.64 -10.43
C ASP A 662 -15.42 -3.80 -9.43
N SER A 663 -16.39 -3.75 -8.52
CA SER A 663 -16.57 -4.77 -7.48
C SER A 663 -18.04 -5.04 -7.18
N ILE A 664 -18.38 -6.30 -6.92
CA ILE A 664 -19.64 -6.65 -6.26
C ILE A 664 -19.48 -6.29 -4.78
N LEU A 665 -20.49 -5.62 -4.22
CA LEU A 665 -20.45 -5.17 -2.83
C LEU A 665 -21.29 -6.02 -1.87
N HIS A 666 -22.50 -6.39 -2.28
CA HIS A 666 -23.43 -7.13 -1.43
C HIS A 666 -24.39 -7.95 -2.29
N TRP A 667 -24.90 -9.06 -1.78
CA TRP A 667 -26.01 -9.78 -2.37
C TRP A 667 -27.09 -9.99 -1.32
N ASP A 668 -28.17 -9.20 -1.42
CA ASP A 668 -29.36 -9.35 -0.60
C ASP A 668 -30.04 -10.68 -0.96
N GLY A 669 -29.85 -11.66 -0.10
CA GLY A 669 -30.41 -13.01 -0.23
C GLY A 669 -31.91 -13.12 0.04
N LYS A 670 -32.61 -12.05 0.43
CA LYS A 670 -34.06 -12.01 0.61
C LYS A 670 -34.78 -11.63 -0.67
N ASN A 671 -34.33 -10.57 -1.35
CA ASN A 671 -34.94 -10.09 -2.59
C ASN A 671 -34.18 -10.52 -3.85
N ASP A 672 -33.01 -11.16 -3.67
CA ASP A 672 -32.12 -11.64 -4.73
C ASP A 672 -31.52 -10.49 -5.56
N ILE A 673 -30.87 -9.55 -4.87
CA ILE A 673 -30.35 -8.29 -5.44
C ILE A 673 -28.85 -8.20 -5.20
N ILE A 674 -28.09 -7.98 -6.26
CA ILE A 674 -26.67 -7.71 -6.23
C ILE A 674 -26.44 -6.20 -6.27
N PHE A 675 -25.69 -5.70 -5.29
CA PHE A 675 -25.17 -4.35 -5.24
C PHE A 675 -23.72 -4.36 -5.74
N TYR A 676 -23.33 -3.41 -6.57
CA TYR A 676 -22.00 -3.37 -7.17
C TYR A 676 -21.57 -1.93 -7.48
N THR A 677 -20.27 -1.69 -7.60
CA THR A 677 -19.70 -0.45 -8.15
C THR A 677 -19.38 -0.60 -9.63
N ALA A 678 -19.63 0.45 -10.40
CA ALA A 678 -19.22 0.53 -11.80
C ALA A 678 -18.95 1.98 -12.21
N ASN A 679 -18.17 2.15 -13.26
CA ASN A 679 -18.05 3.42 -13.97
C ASN A 679 -19.13 3.55 -15.05
N THR A 680 -19.03 4.57 -15.92
CA THR A 680 -19.93 4.74 -17.07
C THR A 680 -19.13 4.76 -18.38
N GLU A 681 -19.80 4.54 -19.52
CA GLU A 681 -19.15 4.45 -20.84
C GLU A 681 -18.31 5.70 -21.19
N ASP A 682 -18.81 6.90 -20.89
CA ASP A 682 -18.10 8.16 -21.17
C ASP A 682 -17.10 8.56 -20.06
N HIS A 683 -17.40 8.15 -18.82
CA HIS A 683 -16.68 8.57 -17.61
C HIS A 683 -16.10 7.38 -16.82
N PRO A 684 -14.96 6.81 -17.27
CA PRO A 684 -14.20 5.84 -16.49
C PRO A 684 -13.61 6.41 -15.20
N GLU A 685 -13.45 7.73 -15.10
CA GLU A 685 -12.98 8.45 -13.91
C GLU A 685 -14.00 8.49 -12.75
N GLN A 686 -15.23 7.99 -12.96
CA GLN A 686 -16.32 7.96 -11.98
C GLN A 686 -16.55 6.54 -11.45
N LEU A 687 -17.03 6.40 -10.21
CA LEU A 687 -17.48 5.13 -9.66
C LEU A 687 -18.78 5.34 -8.88
N HIS A 688 -19.85 4.70 -9.35
CA HIS A 688 -21.18 4.76 -8.78
C HIS A 688 -21.61 3.41 -8.21
N LEU A 689 -22.35 3.45 -7.10
CA LEU A 689 -23.09 2.30 -6.58
C LEU A 689 -24.38 2.05 -7.39
N TYR A 690 -24.55 0.80 -7.82
CA TYR A 690 -25.72 0.27 -8.50
C TYR A 690 -26.34 -0.89 -7.71
N ALA A 691 -27.60 -1.19 -7.98
CA ALA A 691 -28.28 -2.41 -7.59
C ALA A 691 -28.99 -3.05 -8.78
N ILE A 692 -28.88 -4.37 -8.92
CA ILE A 692 -29.55 -5.16 -9.97
C ILE A 692 -30.11 -6.44 -9.35
N ARG A 693 -31.31 -6.84 -9.76
CA ARG A 693 -31.87 -8.13 -9.36
C ARG A 693 -31.18 -9.25 -10.14
N ALA A 694 -30.77 -10.34 -9.46
CA ALA A 694 -29.98 -11.43 -10.03
C ALA A 694 -30.81 -12.38 -10.91
N LEU A 695 -31.43 -11.83 -11.96
CA LEU A 695 -32.18 -12.52 -13.00
C LEU A 695 -31.76 -11.94 -14.37
N ALA A 696 -31.84 -12.74 -15.43
CA ALA A 696 -31.60 -12.26 -16.78
C ALA A 696 -32.44 -11.02 -17.15
N LYS A 697 -31.85 -10.14 -17.97
CA LYS A 697 -32.52 -9.01 -18.64
C LYS A 697 -33.16 -7.98 -17.69
N GLN A 698 -32.65 -7.84 -16.47
CA GLN A 698 -33.06 -6.78 -15.55
C GLN A 698 -32.28 -5.49 -15.84
N SER A 699 -32.92 -4.33 -15.64
CA SER A 699 -32.23 -3.04 -15.72
C SER A 699 -31.63 -2.68 -14.35
N PRO A 700 -30.33 -2.33 -14.28
CA PRO A 700 -29.72 -1.88 -13.04
C PRO A 700 -30.24 -0.49 -12.63
N LYS A 701 -30.33 -0.26 -11.33
CA LYS A 701 -30.65 1.04 -10.72
C LYS A 701 -29.37 1.67 -10.17
N CYS A 702 -28.98 2.82 -10.69
CA CYS A 702 -27.96 3.64 -10.02
C CYS A 702 -28.54 4.22 -8.72
N LEU A 703 -27.86 4.00 -7.59
CA LEU A 703 -28.26 4.49 -6.27
C LEU A 703 -27.59 5.82 -5.90
N THR A 704 -26.39 6.07 -6.42
CA THR A 704 -25.57 7.25 -6.08
C THR A 704 -25.64 8.40 -7.10
N CYS A 705 -26.18 8.14 -8.30
CA CYS A 705 -26.37 9.16 -9.33
C CYS A 705 -27.29 10.27 -8.80
N ASN A 706 -26.77 11.50 -8.68
CA ASN A 706 -27.45 12.66 -8.10
C ASN A 706 -27.82 12.53 -6.59
N LEU A 707 -27.20 11.60 -5.85
CA LEU A 707 -27.52 11.36 -4.43
C LEU A 707 -26.93 12.39 -3.48
N ILE A 708 -25.65 12.73 -3.65
CA ILE A 708 -24.88 13.59 -2.74
C ILE A 708 -24.30 14.79 -3.49
N LYS A 709 -24.38 15.97 -2.87
CA LYS A 709 -23.61 17.16 -3.24
C LYS A 709 -22.78 17.63 -2.05
N SER A 710 -21.55 18.07 -2.32
CA SER A 710 -20.70 18.76 -1.34
C SER A 710 -20.66 20.24 -1.72
N GLY A 711 -21.46 21.07 -1.05
CA GLY A 711 -21.78 22.40 -1.56
C GLY A 711 -22.50 22.28 -2.91
N ASP A 712 -22.07 23.04 -3.90
CA ASP A 712 -22.62 22.97 -5.26
C ASP A 712 -22.05 21.83 -6.12
N VAL A 713 -21.03 21.11 -5.64
CA VAL A 713 -20.34 20.05 -6.41
C VAL A 713 -21.09 18.72 -6.30
N GLN A 714 -21.61 18.23 -7.42
CA GLN A 714 -22.20 16.89 -7.54
C GLN A 714 -21.13 15.81 -7.36
N GLN A 715 -21.33 14.90 -6.41
CA GLN A 715 -20.40 13.80 -6.17
C GLN A 715 -20.60 12.68 -7.21
N THR A 716 -19.50 12.09 -7.67
CA THR A 716 -19.46 11.07 -8.75
C THR A 716 -18.46 9.93 -8.50
N TYR A 717 -17.76 9.93 -7.37
CA TYR A 717 -16.89 8.83 -6.94
C TYR A 717 -17.30 8.39 -5.53
N PHE A 718 -17.67 7.12 -5.37
CA PHE A 718 -18.28 6.60 -4.14
C PHE A 718 -17.68 5.26 -3.71
N SER A 719 -17.68 5.03 -2.40
CA SER A 719 -17.53 3.71 -1.78
C SER A 719 -18.74 3.43 -0.88
N ALA A 720 -19.03 2.16 -0.60
CA ALA A 720 -20.11 1.79 0.31
C ALA A 720 -19.75 0.55 1.14
N THR A 721 -20.35 0.41 2.33
CA THR A 721 -20.28 -0.82 3.15
C THR A 721 -21.65 -1.21 3.70
N PHE A 722 -21.92 -2.52 3.74
CA PHE A 722 -23.25 -3.09 4.01
C PHE A 722 -23.23 -3.95 5.28
N ASN A 723 -24.33 -3.92 6.05
CA ASN A 723 -24.71 -5.01 6.95
C ASN A 723 -25.80 -5.88 6.33
N ASP A 724 -26.20 -6.94 7.01
CA ASP A 724 -27.26 -7.86 6.54
C ASP A 724 -28.68 -7.33 6.83
N ASN A 725 -28.79 -6.29 7.64
CA ASN A 725 -30.04 -5.77 8.17
C ASN A 725 -30.49 -4.52 7.43
N ASN A 726 -30.29 -4.49 6.11
CA ASN A 726 -30.71 -3.44 5.21
C ASN A 726 -30.06 -2.05 5.41
N HIS A 727 -28.89 -1.92 6.05
CA HIS A 727 -28.19 -0.64 6.18
C HIS A 727 -26.90 -0.56 5.34
N ILE A 728 -26.69 0.61 4.72
CA ILE A 728 -25.52 0.94 3.90
C ILE A 728 -24.85 2.20 4.47
N VAL A 729 -23.56 2.14 4.78
CA VAL A 729 -22.72 3.34 4.86
C VAL A 729 -22.32 3.70 3.43
N ILE A 730 -22.63 4.91 2.97
CA ILE A 730 -22.17 5.42 1.68
C ILE A 730 -21.25 6.61 1.93
N THR A 731 -20.02 6.52 1.44
CA THR A 731 -19.03 7.60 1.46
C THR A 731 -18.86 8.13 0.04
N SER A 732 -19.15 9.42 -0.15
CA SER A 732 -18.68 10.13 -1.33
C SER A 732 -17.22 10.51 -1.13
N LEU A 733 -16.38 10.19 -2.11
CA LEU A 733 -14.94 10.41 -2.09
C LEU A 733 -14.51 11.53 -3.05
N GLY A 734 -15.42 12.04 -3.88
CA GLY A 734 -15.16 13.23 -4.71
C GLY A 734 -16.16 13.44 -5.86
N PRO A 735 -15.98 14.52 -6.65
CA PRO A 735 -14.82 15.41 -6.67
C PRO A 735 -14.89 16.59 -5.69
N GLY A 736 -15.88 16.66 -4.82
CA GLY A 736 -15.93 17.64 -3.72
C GLY A 736 -15.33 17.08 -2.43
N ILE A 737 -15.29 17.90 -1.37
CA ILE A 737 -14.86 17.46 -0.04
C ILE A 737 -15.71 16.24 0.39
N PRO A 738 -15.08 15.09 0.69
CA PRO A 738 -15.75 13.83 1.04
C PRO A 738 -16.80 13.96 2.15
N THR A 739 -17.85 13.15 2.06
CA THR A 739 -18.87 13.01 3.11
C THR A 739 -19.32 11.56 3.26
N THR A 740 -19.68 11.16 4.48
CA THR A 740 -20.18 9.83 4.82
C THR A 740 -21.56 9.93 5.45
N HIS A 741 -22.49 9.07 5.01
CA HIS A 741 -23.85 9.00 5.53
C HIS A 741 -24.30 7.54 5.64
N ILE A 742 -25.23 7.26 6.55
CA ILE A 742 -25.87 5.95 6.66
C ILE A 742 -27.24 6.03 5.98
N TYR A 743 -27.57 4.99 5.22
CA TYR A 743 -28.85 4.78 4.55
C TYR A 743 -29.44 3.43 4.94
N GLU A 744 -30.76 3.31 4.90
CA GLU A 744 -31.48 2.04 4.87
C GLU A 744 -31.92 1.76 3.41
N TRP A 745 -31.87 0.51 2.95
CA TRP A 745 -32.43 0.11 1.64
C TRP A 745 -33.70 -0.72 1.76
N LYS A 746 -34.61 -0.55 0.81
CA LYS A 746 -35.84 -1.31 0.67
C LYS A 746 -36.03 -1.71 -0.79
N TYR A 747 -36.65 -2.87 -1.02
CA TYR A 747 -37.02 -3.32 -2.36
C TYR A 747 -38.54 -3.19 -2.53
N GLU A 748 -38.95 -2.20 -3.32
CA GLU A 748 -40.34 -1.80 -3.50
C GLU A 748 -40.57 -1.43 -4.98
N ASN A 749 -41.76 -1.69 -5.51
CA ASN A 749 -42.10 -1.40 -6.91
C ASN A 749 -41.09 -1.94 -7.95
N SER A 750 -40.50 -3.11 -7.66
CA SER A 750 -39.44 -3.77 -8.45
C SER A 750 -38.12 -2.99 -8.59
N GLN A 751 -37.83 -2.05 -7.68
CA GLN A 751 -36.54 -1.35 -7.60
C GLN A 751 -36.02 -1.27 -6.16
N VAL A 752 -34.72 -1.03 -6.02
CA VAL A 752 -34.16 -0.61 -4.73
C VAL A 752 -34.38 0.88 -4.53
N VAL A 753 -34.89 1.24 -3.36
CA VAL A 753 -34.98 2.61 -2.85
C VAL A 753 -34.10 2.70 -1.60
N ILE A 754 -33.38 3.81 -1.45
CA ILE A 754 -32.60 4.10 -0.24
C ILE A 754 -33.14 5.35 0.47
N SER A 755 -33.20 5.30 1.80
CA SER A 755 -33.58 6.42 2.67
C SER A 755 -32.44 6.74 3.63
N LYS A 756 -32.03 8.02 3.70
CA LYS A 756 -30.97 8.44 4.63
C LYS A 756 -31.43 8.27 6.07
N VAL A 757 -30.61 7.61 6.88
CA VAL A 757 -30.76 7.45 8.33
C VAL A 757 -30.10 8.62 9.05
N LEU A 758 -28.82 8.90 8.75
CA LEU A 758 -28.07 10.02 9.33
C LEU A 758 -26.86 10.46 8.50
N ASP A 759 -26.34 11.63 8.84
CA ASP A 759 -25.03 12.13 8.41
C ASP A 759 -23.95 11.69 9.42
N TRP A 760 -22.94 10.95 8.98
CA TRP A 760 -21.88 10.40 9.86
C TRP A 760 -20.68 11.34 9.97
N GLU A 761 -20.18 11.82 8.83
CA GLU A 761 -19.08 12.79 8.75
C GLU A 761 -19.29 13.67 7.50
N THR A 762 -19.50 14.97 7.70
CA THR A 762 -19.72 15.95 6.61
C THR A 762 -18.50 16.81 6.31
N ASN A 763 -17.44 16.65 7.09
CA ASN A 763 -16.16 17.37 7.02
C ASN A 763 -16.25 18.88 7.34
N GLU A 764 -17.19 19.34 8.18
CA GLU A 764 -17.31 20.78 8.53
C GLU A 764 -16.01 21.43 9.03
N SER A 765 -15.21 20.71 9.83
CA SER A 765 -13.92 21.22 10.30
C SER A 765 -12.94 21.47 9.15
N LEU A 766 -12.93 20.60 8.14
CA LEU A 766 -12.12 20.79 6.94
C LEU A 766 -12.69 21.88 6.03
N ARG A 767 -14.01 21.94 5.86
CA ARG A 767 -14.69 23.03 5.12
C ARG A 767 -14.37 24.41 5.72
N ALA A 768 -14.29 24.50 7.05
CA ALA A 768 -13.89 25.71 7.75
C ALA A 768 -12.40 26.06 7.53
N LYS A 769 -11.50 25.06 7.56
CA LYS A 769 -10.05 25.25 7.27
C LYS A 769 -9.79 25.70 5.83
N LEU A 770 -10.51 25.13 4.86
CA LEU A 770 -10.37 25.44 3.42
C LEU A 770 -11.11 26.72 2.99
N LYS A 771 -11.79 27.41 3.90
CA LYS A 771 -12.57 28.60 3.57
C LYS A 771 -11.65 29.77 3.18
N GLY A 772 -11.66 30.13 1.90
CA GLY A 772 -10.81 31.19 1.34
C GLY A 772 -9.45 30.70 0.85
N VAL A 773 -9.13 29.41 1.03
CA VAL A 773 -7.92 28.78 0.50
C VAL A 773 -8.03 28.67 -1.02
N ALA A 774 -6.96 29.05 -1.72
CA ALA A 774 -6.82 28.97 -3.16
C ALA A 774 -6.54 27.52 -3.60
N LEU A 775 -7.60 26.71 -3.62
CA LEU A 775 -7.56 25.34 -4.13
C LEU A 775 -7.30 25.32 -5.64
N PRO A 776 -6.50 24.37 -6.16
CA PRO A 776 -6.34 24.20 -7.59
C PRO A 776 -7.63 23.67 -8.24
N SER A 777 -7.73 23.81 -9.55
CA SER A 777 -8.87 23.29 -10.33
C SER A 777 -8.47 22.07 -11.15
N HIS A 778 -9.40 21.13 -11.36
CA HIS A 778 -9.16 19.94 -12.17
C HIS A 778 -9.80 20.07 -13.56
N LYS A 779 -9.06 19.65 -14.58
CA LYS A 779 -9.53 19.51 -15.96
C LYS A 779 -9.21 18.11 -16.45
N ILE A 780 -10.26 17.28 -16.59
CA ILE A 780 -10.14 15.96 -17.20
C ILE A 780 -10.41 16.07 -18.71
N LEU A 781 -9.59 15.41 -19.51
CA LEU A 781 -9.74 15.33 -20.96
C LEU A 781 -9.35 13.94 -21.49
N THR A 782 -9.70 13.69 -22.74
CA THR A 782 -9.35 12.48 -23.49
C THR A 782 -8.42 12.86 -24.64
N VAL A 783 -7.36 12.08 -24.87
CA VAL A 783 -6.35 12.33 -25.92
C VAL A 783 -6.16 11.04 -26.73
N ASP A 784 -6.31 11.10 -28.05
CA ASP A 784 -6.10 9.93 -28.92
C ASP A 784 -4.63 9.46 -28.88
N ILE A 785 -4.41 8.15 -28.83
CA ILE A 785 -3.10 7.49 -28.81
C ILE A 785 -3.04 6.34 -29.84
N ASP A 786 -1.86 5.73 -30.00
CA ASP A 786 -1.64 4.75 -31.06
C ASP A 786 -2.45 3.46 -30.89
N GLY A 787 -2.78 2.82 -32.01
CA GLY A 787 -3.58 1.59 -32.04
C GLY A 787 -5.10 1.81 -31.96
N GLY A 788 -5.57 3.06 -32.05
CA GLY A 788 -7.00 3.40 -31.96
C GLY A 788 -7.52 3.49 -30.53
N PHE A 789 -6.62 3.50 -29.55
CA PHE A 789 -6.95 3.75 -28.15
C PHE A 789 -6.97 5.25 -27.83
N GLN A 790 -7.44 5.58 -26.63
CA GLN A 790 -7.40 6.93 -26.09
C GLN A 790 -6.75 6.89 -24.71
N ALA A 791 -6.00 7.92 -24.34
CA ALA A 791 -5.56 8.18 -22.98
C ALA A 791 -6.56 9.08 -22.27
N LYS A 792 -6.82 8.83 -20.98
CA LYS A 792 -7.49 9.79 -20.09
C LYS A 792 -6.42 10.62 -19.40
N VAL A 793 -6.65 11.91 -19.23
CA VAL A 793 -5.70 12.86 -18.63
C VAL A 793 -6.41 13.70 -17.59
N LEU A 794 -5.82 13.86 -16.40
CA LEU A 794 -6.18 14.87 -15.43
C LEU A 794 -5.09 15.94 -15.40
N LEU A 795 -5.46 17.20 -15.64
CA LEU A 795 -4.63 18.36 -15.36
C LEU A 795 -5.15 19.05 -14.10
N GLN A 796 -4.32 19.11 -13.07
CA GLN A 796 -4.53 19.98 -11.92
C GLN A 796 -3.83 21.31 -12.20
N LEU A 797 -4.63 22.37 -12.21
CA LEU A 797 -4.25 23.69 -12.67
C LEU A 797 -4.14 24.65 -11.48
N PRO A 798 -3.08 25.48 -11.42
CA PRO A 798 -2.94 26.54 -10.45
C PRO A 798 -4.18 27.44 -10.30
N PRO A 799 -4.48 27.95 -9.09
CA PRO A 799 -5.50 28.97 -8.90
C PRO A 799 -5.22 30.20 -9.75
N ASN A 800 -6.26 30.78 -10.36
CA ASN A 800 -6.17 31.97 -11.21
C ASN A 800 -5.18 31.83 -12.41
N LEU A 801 -4.96 30.61 -12.92
CA LEU A 801 -4.07 30.36 -14.06
C LEU A 801 -4.44 31.22 -15.29
N ASP A 802 -3.44 31.90 -15.84
CA ASP A 802 -3.53 32.64 -17.08
C ASP A 802 -3.59 31.69 -18.29
N THR A 803 -4.77 31.59 -18.89
CA THR A 803 -5.01 30.75 -20.07
C THR A 803 -4.68 31.44 -21.40
N SER A 804 -4.24 32.72 -21.40
CA SER A 804 -3.87 33.43 -22.63
C SER A 804 -2.56 32.92 -23.25
N GLY A 805 -1.70 32.31 -22.42
CA GLY A 805 -0.34 31.91 -22.79
C GLY A 805 0.71 33.03 -22.71
N ALA A 806 0.35 34.20 -22.16
CA ALA A 806 1.32 35.23 -21.79
C ALA A 806 2.19 34.76 -20.62
N THR A 807 1.58 34.08 -19.65
CA THR A 807 2.28 33.31 -18.61
C THR A 807 2.50 31.87 -19.09
N LYS A 808 3.70 31.35 -18.81
CA LYS A 808 4.08 29.96 -19.05
C LYS A 808 4.32 29.27 -17.71
N TYR A 809 3.70 28.11 -17.51
CA TYR A 809 3.75 27.36 -16.27
C TYR A 809 4.52 26.05 -16.48
N PRO A 810 5.42 25.66 -15.55
CA PRO A 810 6.05 24.36 -15.59
C PRO A 810 5.01 23.25 -15.38
N MET A 811 5.28 22.07 -15.92
CA MET A 811 4.42 20.90 -15.76
C MET A 811 5.19 19.72 -15.16
N LEU A 812 4.64 19.13 -14.11
CA LEU A 812 5.13 17.87 -13.56
C LEU A 812 4.12 16.76 -13.90
N VAL A 813 4.59 15.77 -14.64
CA VAL A 813 3.84 14.53 -14.89
C VAL A 813 4.05 13.59 -13.72
N ASP A 814 2.94 13.31 -13.07
CA ASP A 814 2.73 12.19 -12.17
C ASP A 814 2.59 10.94 -13.07
N VAL A 815 3.45 9.91 -12.92
CA VAL A 815 3.22 8.57 -13.51
C VAL A 815 3.28 7.41 -12.49
N TYR A 816 2.31 6.48 -12.59
CA TYR A 816 2.47 5.09 -12.12
C TYR A 816 2.64 4.15 -13.31
N GLY A 817 1.58 3.91 -14.08
CA GLY A 817 1.63 3.11 -15.32
C GLY A 817 1.74 1.59 -15.12
N GLY A 818 1.62 1.09 -13.89
CA GLY A 818 1.53 -0.36 -13.64
C GLY A 818 0.28 -0.98 -14.27
N PRO A 819 0.29 -2.29 -14.59
CA PRO A 819 -0.88 -3.02 -15.10
C PRO A 819 -2.12 -2.82 -14.21
N ASP A 820 -3.31 -2.71 -14.81
CA ASP A 820 -4.66 -2.51 -14.19
C ASP A 820 -4.79 -1.30 -13.23
N SER A 821 -3.71 -0.55 -12.98
CA SER A 821 -3.74 0.72 -12.26
C SER A 821 -4.45 1.84 -13.03
N TYR A 822 -4.92 2.86 -12.31
CA TYR A 822 -5.53 4.05 -12.90
C TYR A 822 -5.38 5.23 -11.94
N SER A 823 -5.04 6.41 -12.48
CA SER A 823 -4.73 7.62 -11.70
C SER A 823 -5.71 8.77 -11.97
N VAL A 824 -6.38 8.76 -13.12
CA VAL A 824 -7.38 9.76 -13.54
C VAL A 824 -8.73 9.39 -12.96
N THR A 825 -9.00 9.88 -11.74
CA THR A 825 -10.26 9.66 -11.04
C THR A 825 -10.86 10.97 -10.53
N ASN A 826 -12.17 10.98 -10.29
CA ASN A 826 -12.87 12.06 -9.59
C ASN A 826 -12.72 11.98 -8.05
N LYS A 827 -11.72 11.27 -7.51
CA LYS A 827 -11.43 11.23 -6.07
C LYS A 827 -10.83 12.57 -5.63
N TRP A 828 -11.40 13.17 -4.59
CA TRP A 828 -10.87 14.38 -3.95
C TRP A 828 -9.71 14.02 -3.02
N MET A 829 -8.63 14.80 -3.06
CA MET A 829 -7.43 14.63 -2.26
C MET A 829 -6.75 15.98 -2.06
N VAL A 830 -5.95 16.11 -1.00
CA VAL A 830 -4.96 17.20 -0.84
C VAL A 830 -3.60 16.54 -0.68
N ASP A 831 -2.75 16.71 -1.68
CA ASP A 831 -1.46 16.03 -1.82
C ASP A 831 -0.32 17.02 -2.20
N TRP A 832 0.87 16.50 -2.44
CA TRP A 832 2.05 17.25 -2.88
C TRP A 832 1.77 17.98 -4.19
N GLY A 833 1.11 17.32 -5.15
CA GLY A 833 0.60 17.95 -6.36
C GLY A 833 -0.30 19.15 -6.06
N THR A 834 -1.15 19.06 -5.04
CA THR A 834 -2.07 20.12 -4.59
C THR A 834 -1.30 21.33 -4.07
N TYR A 835 -0.26 21.12 -3.26
CA TYR A 835 0.70 22.16 -2.86
C TYR A 835 1.43 22.76 -4.09
N LEU A 836 1.97 21.91 -4.98
CA LEU A 836 2.69 22.34 -6.18
C LEU A 836 1.83 23.23 -7.09
N SER A 837 0.55 22.89 -7.27
CA SER A 837 -0.37 23.70 -8.06
C SER A 837 -0.86 24.95 -7.32
N SER A 838 -1.24 24.84 -6.05
CA SER A 838 -1.77 25.96 -5.25
C SER A 838 -0.73 27.08 -5.03
N ASN A 839 0.48 26.71 -4.63
CA ASN A 839 1.49 27.62 -4.09
C ASN A 839 2.66 27.84 -5.05
N GLN A 840 3.13 26.76 -5.69
CA GLN A 840 4.30 26.80 -6.58
C GLN A 840 3.95 27.07 -8.05
N SER A 841 2.65 27.18 -8.36
CA SER A 841 2.11 27.43 -9.70
C SER A 841 2.55 26.39 -10.75
N VAL A 842 2.69 25.13 -10.36
CA VAL A 842 3.01 24.01 -11.27
C VAL A 842 1.74 23.32 -11.75
N ILE A 843 1.65 23.04 -13.05
CA ILE A 843 0.59 22.18 -13.58
C ILE A 843 0.94 20.73 -13.26
N TYR A 844 0.08 20.05 -12.52
CA TYR A 844 0.31 18.66 -12.10
C TYR A 844 -0.56 17.73 -12.95
N ALA A 845 0.04 16.78 -13.67
CA ALA A 845 -0.64 16.01 -14.71
C ALA A 845 -0.58 14.51 -14.44
N LYS A 846 -1.73 13.82 -14.52
CA LYS A 846 -1.86 12.35 -14.47
C LYS A 846 -2.35 11.84 -15.82
N ILE A 847 -1.76 10.75 -16.34
CA ILE A 847 -2.08 10.17 -17.66
C ILE A 847 -2.31 8.66 -17.56
N ASP A 848 -3.52 8.21 -17.89
CA ASP A 848 -3.91 6.79 -18.00
C ASP A 848 -3.97 6.38 -19.49
N GLY A 849 -2.88 5.77 -19.97
CA GLY A 849 -2.71 5.24 -21.32
C GLY A 849 -3.02 3.73 -21.42
N ARG A 850 -2.42 3.04 -22.40
CA ARG A 850 -2.49 1.57 -22.50
C ARG A 850 -1.87 0.91 -21.27
N GLY A 851 -2.46 -0.20 -20.82
CA GLY A 851 -2.13 -0.85 -19.55
C GLY A 851 -3.02 -0.44 -18.37
N SER A 852 -3.72 0.71 -18.45
CA SER A 852 -4.57 1.18 -17.34
C SER A 852 -5.84 0.35 -17.16
N GLY A 853 -6.32 0.24 -15.92
CA GLY A 853 -7.60 -0.41 -15.60
C GLY A 853 -8.84 0.38 -16.01
N LEU A 854 -10.01 -0.08 -15.54
CA LEU A 854 -11.34 0.53 -15.71
C LEU A 854 -11.83 0.77 -17.17
N ARG A 855 -11.06 0.36 -18.19
CA ARG A 855 -11.27 0.78 -19.59
C ARG A 855 -11.28 -0.38 -20.61
N GLY A 856 -11.39 -1.61 -20.12
CA GLY A 856 -11.56 -2.84 -20.91
C GLY A 856 -10.26 -3.59 -21.25
N GLU A 857 -10.39 -4.90 -21.49
CA GLU A 857 -9.27 -5.83 -21.63
C GLU A 857 -8.30 -5.49 -22.77
N SER A 858 -8.80 -5.05 -23.92
CA SER A 858 -7.94 -4.75 -25.07
C SER A 858 -6.96 -3.60 -24.79
N LEU A 859 -7.35 -2.66 -23.92
CA LEU A 859 -6.49 -1.56 -23.47
C LEU A 859 -5.56 -2.03 -22.34
N LEU A 860 -6.09 -2.83 -21.41
CA LEU A 860 -5.37 -3.40 -20.27
C LEU A 860 -4.25 -4.37 -20.70
N HIS A 861 -4.56 -5.36 -21.52
CA HIS A 861 -3.61 -6.38 -22.01
C HIS A 861 -2.67 -5.85 -23.10
N ALA A 862 -2.77 -4.57 -23.49
CA ALA A 862 -1.91 -3.97 -24.52
C ALA A 862 -0.41 -3.99 -24.16
N ILE A 863 -0.05 -4.17 -22.87
CA ILE A 863 1.32 -4.30 -22.33
C ILE A 863 1.78 -5.76 -22.12
N TYR A 864 0.92 -6.76 -22.37
CA TYR A 864 1.21 -8.16 -22.05
C TYR A 864 2.45 -8.69 -22.80
N LEU A 865 3.33 -9.38 -22.05
CA LEU A 865 4.67 -9.85 -22.43
C LEU A 865 5.69 -8.75 -22.80
N LYS A 866 5.37 -7.47 -22.59
CA LYS A 866 6.18 -6.33 -23.06
C LYS A 866 6.02 -5.08 -22.19
N LEU A 867 6.09 -5.23 -20.87
CA LEU A 867 6.23 -4.11 -19.94
C LEU A 867 7.40 -3.18 -20.36
N GLY A 868 7.28 -1.88 -20.11
CA GLY A 868 8.25 -0.87 -20.56
C GLY A 868 8.09 -0.40 -22.00
N THR A 869 6.94 -0.59 -22.64
CA THR A 869 6.75 -0.27 -24.06
C THR A 869 5.63 0.76 -24.30
N VAL A 870 4.40 0.29 -24.52
CA VAL A 870 3.30 1.13 -24.97
C VAL A 870 2.88 2.15 -23.91
N GLU A 871 2.87 1.76 -22.64
CA GLU A 871 2.54 2.64 -21.52
C GLU A 871 3.58 3.76 -21.37
N ILE A 872 4.85 3.46 -21.62
CA ILE A 872 5.94 4.46 -21.62
C ILE A 872 5.80 5.43 -22.78
N SER A 873 5.51 4.92 -23.99
CA SER A 873 5.28 5.74 -25.17
C SER A 873 4.06 6.66 -25.02
N ASP A 874 3.01 6.19 -24.34
CA ASP A 874 1.80 6.96 -24.10
C ASP A 874 2.07 8.14 -23.17
N GLN A 875 2.89 7.99 -22.12
CA GLN A 875 3.32 9.12 -21.28
C GLN A 875 4.02 10.18 -22.14
N ILE A 876 5.08 9.83 -22.87
CA ILE A 876 5.87 10.77 -23.69
C ILE A 876 4.97 11.48 -24.72
N ASN A 877 4.20 10.71 -25.49
CA ASN A 877 3.38 11.23 -26.59
C ASN A 877 2.23 12.11 -26.10
N VAL A 878 1.55 11.73 -25.01
CA VAL A 878 0.46 12.52 -24.45
C VAL A 878 1.01 13.81 -23.83
N THR A 879 2.11 13.76 -23.07
CA THR A 879 2.76 14.96 -22.54
C THR A 879 3.17 15.94 -23.65
N GLN A 880 3.73 15.46 -24.75
CA GLN A 880 4.06 16.30 -25.91
C GLN A 880 2.81 16.96 -26.52
N LYS A 881 1.71 16.21 -26.66
CA LYS A 881 0.43 16.72 -27.15
C LYS A 881 -0.14 17.78 -26.21
N LEU A 882 -0.10 17.58 -24.89
CA LEU A 882 -0.57 18.55 -23.90
C LEU A 882 0.16 19.88 -24.01
N SER A 883 1.50 19.87 -24.08
CA SER A 883 2.32 21.07 -24.27
C SER A 883 2.06 21.81 -25.60
N THR A 884 1.49 21.12 -26.59
CA THR A 884 1.08 21.70 -27.88
C THR A 884 -0.36 22.24 -27.84
N LEU A 885 -1.26 21.55 -27.15
CA LEU A 885 -2.68 21.91 -27.01
C LEU A 885 -2.90 23.10 -26.08
N PHE A 886 -2.07 23.24 -25.05
CA PHE A 886 -2.19 24.29 -24.04
C PHE A 886 -0.98 25.23 -24.09
N ASN A 887 -1.17 26.36 -24.75
CA ASN A 887 -0.12 27.37 -24.97
C ASN A 887 0.41 28.01 -23.67
N TYR A 888 -0.20 27.79 -22.51
CA TYR A 888 0.28 28.20 -21.19
C TYR A 888 1.19 27.17 -20.51
N ILE A 889 1.36 25.96 -21.07
CA ILE A 889 2.39 25.02 -20.60
C ILE A 889 3.75 25.46 -21.16
N ASP A 890 4.78 25.39 -20.31
CA ASP A 890 6.17 25.62 -20.71
C ASP A 890 6.84 24.31 -21.20
N PRO A 891 7.10 24.15 -22.51
CA PRO A 891 7.76 22.95 -23.04
C PRO A 891 9.24 22.83 -22.64
N ASP A 892 9.84 23.88 -22.07
CA ASP A 892 11.21 23.86 -21.58
C ASP A 892 11.32 23.52 -20.09
N HIS A 893 10.20 23.45 -19.37
CA HIS A 893 10.13 23.12 -17.94
C HIS A 893 9.10 22.01 -17.66
N VAL A 894 9.26 20.88 -18.33
CA VAL A 894 8.47 19.66 -18.11
C VAL A 894 9.32 18.57 -17.44
N GLY A 895 8.80 18.00 -16.35
CA GLY A 895 9.40 16.91 -15.59
C GLY A 895 8.44 15.73 -15.46
N ILE A 896 8.97 14.57 -15.05
CA ILE A 896 8.17 13.38 -14.72
C ILE A 896 8.64 12.77 -13.40
N TRP A 897 7.75 12.15 -12.64
CA TRP A 897 8.12 11.43 -11.44
C TRP A 897 7.17 10.28 -11.13
N GLY A 898 7.65 9.31 -10.33
CA GLY A 898 6.82 8.21 -9.86
C GLY A 898 7.53 7.32 -8.84
N TRP A 899 6.74 6.46 -8.21
CA TRP A 899 7.15 5.50 -7.17
C TRP A 899 6.93 4.06 -7.64
N SER A 900 7.79 3.11 -7.25
CA SER A 900 7.61 1.68 -7.59
C SER A 900 7.61 1.44 -9.10
N TYR A 901 6.54 0.88 -9.68
CA TYR A 901 6.34 0.85 -11.14
C TYR A 901 6.37 2.27 -11.74
N GLY A 902 5.83 3.27 -11.06
CA GLY A 902 5.97 4.68 -11.44
C GLY A 902 7.42 5.16 -11.49
N GLY A 903 8.27 4.67 -10.59
CA GLY A 903 9.69 4.95 -10.60
C GLY A 903 10.38 4.35 -11.84
N TYR A 904 10.02 3.11 -12.18
CA TYR A 904 10.41 2.47 -13.44
C TYR A 904 9.93 3.28 -14.66
N ALA A 905 8.65 3.64 -14.69
CA ALA A 905 8.01 4.35 -15.80
C ALA A 905 8.61 5.75 -16.01
N ALA A 906 8.87 6.51 -14.94
CA ALA A 906 9.49 7.83 -15.02
C ALA A 906 10.92 7.77 -15.62
N ALA A 907 11.72 6.79 -15.20
CA ALA A 907 13.08 6.59 -15.74
C ALA A 907 13.06 6.04 -17.17
N MET A 908 12.17 5.09 -17.49
CA MET A 908 11.98 4.56 -18.84
C MET A 908 11.47 5.63 -19.80
N ALA A 909 10.59 6.53 -19.36
CA ALA A 909 10.14 7.67 -20.15
C ALA A 909 11.31 8.63 -20.43
N LEU A 910 12.09 9.00 -19.40
CA LEU A 910 13.26 9.87 -19.57
C LEU A 910 14.33 9.27 -20.51
N ALA A 911 14.53 7.96 -20.44
CA ALA A 911 15.48 7.20 -21.26
C ALA A 911 15.02 7.00 -22.71
N ASN A 912 13.73 6.87 -22.98
CA ASN A 912 13.18 6.66 -24.33
C ASN A 912 12.61 7.94 -24.98
N ASP A 913 12.63 9.06 -24.27
CA ASP A 913 12.26 10.38 -24.78
C ASP A 913 13.35 10.97 -25.72
N GLU A 914 13.27 10.57 -26.99
CA GLU A 914 14.09 11.11 -28.09
C GLU A 914 13.69 12.56 -28.45
N ALA A 915 12.42 12.92 -28.26
CA ALA A 915 11.86 14.24 -28.56
C ALA A 915 12.25 15.32 -27.53
N LYS A 916 12.85 14.94 -26.40
CA LYS A 916 13.27 15.82 -25.29
C LYS A 916 12.10 16.55 -24.64
N VAL A 917 10.95 15.87 -24.54
CA VAL A 917 9.77 16.30 -23.80
C VAL A 917 10.13 16.51 -22.33
N PHE A 918 10.78 15.52 -21.69
CA PHE A 918 11.13 15.57 -20.28
C PHE A 918 12.57 16.07 -20.07
N LYS A 919 12.73 17.09 -19.23
CA LYS A 919 14.06 17.64 -18.89
C LYS A 919 14.67 16.98 -17.66
N CYS A 920 13.83 16.45 -16.79
CA CYS A 920 14.21 15.74 -15.58
C CYS A 920 13.24 14.61 -15.24
N ALA A 921 13.73 13.60 -14.52
CA ALA A 921 12.88 12.63 -13.84
C ALA A 921 13.37 12.33 -12.42
N ALA A 922 12.42 12.04 -11.53
CA ALA A 922 12.68 11.46 -10.21
C ALA A 922 12.00 10.08 -10.10
N SER A 923 12.76 9.08 -9.69
CA SER A 923 12.29 7.70 -9.49
C SER A 923 12.46 7.31 -8.03
N ILE A 924 11.36 7.02 -7.34
CA ILE A 924 11.35 6.56 -5.96
C ILE A 924 11.10 5.05 -5.97
N ALA A 925 11.92 4.30 -5.23
CA ALA A 925 11.90 2.85 -5.14
C ALA A 925 11.65 2.12 -6.49
N PRO A 926 12.39 2.43 -7.59
CA PRO A 926 12.04 1.91 -8.91
C PRO A 926 12.42 0.43 -9.10
N VAL A 927 11.54 -0.33 -9.75
CA VAL A 927 11.96 -1.55 -10.44
C VAL A 927 12.91 -1.15 -11.58
N THR A 928 14.01 -1.87 -11.80
CA THR A 928 14.97 -1.57 -12.89
C THR A 928 15.32 -2.79 -13.77
N ASP A 929 14.97 -3.98 -13.29
CA ASP A 929 15.04 -5.26 -13.99
C ASP A 929 13.94 -6.19 -13.44
N TRP A 930 13.06 -6.65 -14.32
CA TRP A 930 11.96 -7.56 -13.99
C TRP A 930 12.45 -8.94 -13.54
N ALA A 931 13.67 -9.34 -13.90
CA ALA A 931 14.28 -10.57 -13.37
C ALA A 931 14.65 -10.46 -11.87
N TYR A 932 14.60 -9.27 -11.27
CA TYR A 932 14.84 -9.06 -9.85
C TYR A 932 13.59 -8.67 -9.04
N TYR A 933 12.41 -8.66 -9.65
CA TYR A 933 11.14 -8.52 -8.94
C TYR A 933 10.52 -9.90 -8.69
N ASP A 934 9.44 -9.98 -7.91
CA ASP A 934 8.86 -11.25 -7.50
C ASP A 934 8.28 -12.05 -8.70
N SER A 935 8.13 -13.35 -8.52
CA SER A 935 7.63 -14.27 -9.54
C SER A 935 6.14 -14.09 -9.84
N ILE A 936 5.29 -13.84 -8.84
CA ILE A 936 3.84 -13.87 -9.01
C ILE A 936 3.38 -12.64 -9.80
N TYR A 937 3.82 -11.44 -9.42
CA TYR A 937 3.63 -10.22 -10.19
C TYR A 937 4.23 -10.35 -11.58
N THR A 938 5.52 -10.68 -11.66
CA THR A 938 6.25 -10.52 -12.93
C THR A 938 5.77 -11.51 -13.96
N GLU A 939 5.55 -12.77 -13.59
CA GLU A 939 5.18 -13.82 -14.56
C GLU A 939 3.73 -13.70 -15.03
N ARG A 940 2.83 -13.07 -14.23
CA ARG A 940 1.47 -12.66 -14.63
C ARG A 940 1.48 -11.77 -15.88
N TYR A 941 2.45 -10.86 -15.98
CA TYR A 941 2.52 -9.86 -17.05
C TYR A 941 3.58 -10.15 -18.11
N MET A 942 4.67 -10.84 -17.75
CA MET A 942 5.83 -11.10 -18.60
C MET A 942 6.06 -12.57 -18.94
N GLY A 943 5.29 -13.51 -18.36
CA GLY A 943 5.57 -14.94 -18.48
C GLY A 943 6.90 -15.34 -17.84
N LEU A 944 7.38 -16.56 -18.08
CA LEU A 944 8.67 -17.01 -17.53
C LEU A 944 9.86 -16.38 -18.28
N PRO A 945 10.96 -16.02 -17.60
CA PRO A 945 12.14 -15.42 -18.23
C PRO A 945 12.71 -16.19 -19.42
N ASN A 946 12.69 -17.53 -19.36
CA ASN A 946 13.15 -18.44 -20.43
C ASN A 946 12.16 -18.58 -21.61
N THR A 947 10.90 -18.15 -21.44
CA THR A 947 9.88 -18.14 -22.52
C THR A 947 9.71 -16.77 -23.16
N ASN A 948 10.09 -15.70 -22.46
CA ASN A 948 9.98 -14.31 -22.92
C ASN A 948 11.30 -13.53 -22.76
N GLU A 949 12.43 -14.14 -23.12
CA GLU A 949 13.77 -13.54 -22.98
C GLU A 949 13.86 -12.13 -23.59
N LEU A 950 13.22 -11.92 -24.75
CA LEU A 950 13.18 -10.61 -25.43
C LEU A 950 12.37 -9.58 -24.65
N GLY A 951 11.24 -9.96 -24.04
CA GLY A 951 10.46 -9.07 -23.18
C GLY A 951 11.31 -8.59 -22.00
N TYR A 952 11.88 -9.52 -21.24
CA TYR A 952 12.75 -9.21 -20.09
C TYR A 952 14.01 -8.43 -20.48
N ALA A 953 14.57 -8.64 -21.67
CA ALA A 953 15.70 -7.86 -22.16
C ALA A 953 15.32 -6.42 -22.55
N ASN A 954 14.17 -6.24 -23.21
CA ASN A 954 13.70 -4.93 -23.67
C ASN A 954 13.13 -4.07 -22.53
N SER A 955 12.73 -4.68 -21.41
CA SER A 955 12.21 -4.00 -20.22
C SER A 955 13.28 -3.71 -19.15
N ARG A 956 14.55 -4.06 -19.39
CA ARG A 956 15.66 -3.88 -18.44
C ARG A 956 16.25 -2.46 -18.48
N LEU A 957 15.60 -1.54 -17.76
CA LEU A 957 16.05 -0.16 -17.54
C LEU A 957 17.52 -0.09 -17.10
N SER A 958 17.97 -0.98 -16.21
CA SER A 958 19.34 -0.98 -15.70
C SER A 958 20.41 -1.13 -16.79
N THR A 959 20.11 -1.83 -17.90
CA THR A 959 21.00 -1.92 -19.08
C THR A 959 20.84 -0.76 -20.06
N MET A 960 19.76 0.03 -19.94
CA MET A 960 19.54 1.24 -20.72
C MET A 960 20.16 2.50 -20.10
N ALA A 961 20.90 2.39 -18.99
CA ALA A 961 21.51 3.51 -18.25
C ALA A 961 22.23 4.54 -19.15
N VAL A 962 22.86 4.11 -20.26
CA VAL A 962 23.51 4.99 -21.23
C VAL A 962 22.57 6.04 -21.86
N LYS A 963 21.28 5.73 -21.99
CA LYS A 963 20.26 6.65 -22.53
C LYS A 963 19.93 7.82 -21.58
N LEU A 964 20.28 7.72 -20.30
CA LEU A 964 20.12 8.81 -19.33
C LEU A 964 21.25 9.85 -19.39
N ARG A 965 22.27 9.65 -20.24
CA ARG A 965 23.39 10.60 -20.39
C ARG A 965 22.90 12.01 -20.76
N GLY A 966 23.23 12.99 -19.93
CA GLY A 966 22.87 14.40 -20.15
C GLY A 966 21.44 14.76 -19.76
N LYS A 967 20.65 13.83 -19.20
CA LYS A 967 19.34 14.09 -18.60
C LYS A 967 19.53 14.39 -17.09
N LYS A 968 18.67 15.20 -16.48
CA LYS A 968 18.67 15.40 -15.01
C LYS A 968 17.91 14.24 -14.34
N TYR A 969 18.58 13.40 -13.55
CA TYR A 969 17.96 12.23 -12.92
C TYR A 969 18.17 12.20 -11.40
N LEU A 970 17.10 11.86 -10.66
CA LEU A 970 17.11 11.60 -9.21
C LEU A 970 16.61 10.17 -8.95
N LEU A 971 17.41 9.39 -8.23
CA LEU A 971 17.10 8.05 -7.77
C LEU A 971 16.94 8.06 -6.24
N VAL A 972 15.81 7.59 -5.72
CA VAL A 972 15.54 7.54 -4.27
C VAL A 972 15.11 6.15 -3.87
N HIS A 973 15.61 5.60 -2.75
CA HIS A 973 15.26 4.24 -2.32
C HIS A 973 15.50 4.03 -0.81
N GLY A 974 14.65 3.24 -0.16
CA GLY A 974 14.91 2.67 1.18
C GLY A 974 15.87 1.48 1.12
N THR A 975 16.72 1.28 2.14
CA THR A 975 17.65 0.13 2.16
C THR A 975 17.02 -1.17 2.67
N LEU A 976 15.89 -1.06 3.38
CA LEU A 976 15.10 -2.16 3.94
C LEU A 976 13.79 -2.37 3.15
N ASP A 977 13.78 -1.95 1.89
CA ASP A 977 12.67 -2.18 0.97
C ASP A 977 12.55 -3.68 0.67
N ASP A 978 11.57 -4.33 1.29
CA ASP A 978 11.27 -5.75 1.20
C ASP A 978 10.52 -6.13 -0.09
N ASN A 979 10.05 -5.13 -0.85
CA ASN A 979 9.23 -5.34 -2.04
C ASN A 979 10.02 -5.04 -3.33
N VAL A 980 10.33 -3.77 -3.57
CA VAL A 980 11.23 -3.38 -4.65
C VAL A 980 12.65 -3.30 -4.08
N HIS A 981 13.32 -4.44 -3.94
CA HIS A 981 14.60 -4.51 -3.23
C HIS A 981 15.60 -3.43 -3.65
N TYR A 982 16.34 -2.86 -2.69
CA TYR A 982 17.42 -1.87 -2.91
C TYR A 982 18.47 -2.29 -3.97
N GLN A 983 18.59 -3.61 -4.20
CA GLN A 983 19.26 -4.22 -5.36
C GLN A 983 18.94 -3.51 -6.70
N GLN A 984 17.68 -3.15 -6.93
CA GLN A 984 17.19 -2.53 -8.16
C GLN A 984 17.85 -1.16 -8.40
N ALA A 985 17.81 -0.25 -7.41
CA ALA A 985 18.49 1.04 -7.47
C ALA A 985 20.01 0.88 -7.60
N MET A 986 20.62 0.00 -6.80
CA MET A 986 22.09 -0.13 -6.80
C MET A 986 22.66 -0.73 -8.08
N ILE A 987 21.91 -1.58 -8.80
CA ILE A 987 22.33 -2.08 -10.12
C ILE A 987 22.22 -0.98 -11.19
N LEU A 988 21.19 -0.12 -11.13
CA LEU A 988 21.08 1.05 -12.01
C LEU A 988 22.18 2.08 -11.72
N ALA A 989 22.40 2.44 -10.45
CA ALA A 989 23.47 3.33 -10.00
C ALA A 989 24.86 2.86 -10.50
N LYS A 990 25.20 1.59 -10.22
CA LYS A 990 26.43 0.94 -10.69
C LYS A 990 26.63 1.02 -12.21
N ASN A 991 25.55 0.94 -12.99
CA ASN A 991 25.63 1.03 -14.45
C ASN A 991 25.74 2.48 -14.95
N LEU A 992 25.15 3.46 -14.24
CA LEU A 992 25.35 4.89 -14.50
C LEU A 992 26.80 5.32 -14.19
N GLU A 993 27.32 4.92 -13.03
CA GLU A 993 28.69 5.15 -12.57
C GLU A 993 29.73 4.58 -13.55
N ARG A 994 29.57 3.30 -13.93
CA ARG A 994 30.45 2.62 -14.92
C ARG A 994 30.44 3.26 -16.30
N GLN A 995 29.41 4.04 -16.63
CA GLN A 995 29.30 4.76 -17.88
C GLN A 995 29.70 6.24 -17.74
N ASP A 996 30.16 6.70 -16.58
CA ASP A 996 30.44 8.12 -16.30
C ASP A 996 29.22 9.01 -16.64
N ILE A 997 28.09 8.71 -16.01
CA ILE A 997 26.83 9.46 -16.13
C ILE A 997 26.46 10.01 -14.76
N LEU A 998 26.38 11.34 -14.67
CA LEU A 998 25.97 12.04 -13.46
C LEU A 998 24.47 11.87 -13.21
N PHE A 999 24.12 11.52 -11.97
CA PHE A 999 22.77 11.46 -11.42
C PHE A 999 22.81 11.90 -9.95
N LYS A 1000 21.65 12.15 -9.35
CA LYS A 1000 21.52 12.33 -7.90
C LYS A 1000 20.96 11.04 -7.29
N GLN A 1001 21.45 10.67 -6.12
CA GLN A 1001 20.90 9.56 -5.34
C GLN A 1001 20.59 10.01 -3.91
N ILE A 1002 19.49 9.52 -3.36
CA ILE A 1002 19.18 9.56 -1.93
C ILE A 1002 18.86 8.12 -1.50
N SER A 1003 19.52 7.66 -0.44
CA SER A 1003 19.24 6.34 0.14
C SER A 1003 18.88 6.52 1.61
N TYR A 1004 17.75 5.94 2.02
CA TYR A 1004 17.27 6.02 3.38
C TYR A 1004 17.55 4.70 4.11
N ALA A 1005 18.42 4.77 5.12
CA ALA A 1005 18.72 3.62 5.97
C ALA A 1005 17.47 3.16 6.71
N ASP A 1006 17.27 1.85 6.78
CA ASP A 1006 16.21 1.15 7.52
C ASP A 1006 14.75 1.48 7.15
N GLU A 1007 14.52 2.30 6.12
CA GLU A 1007 13.18 2.54 5.60
C GLU A 1007 12.72 1.44 4.63
N ASP A 1008 11.45 1.07 4.77
CA ASP A 1008 10.71 0.16 3.89
C ASP A 1008 10.27 0.82 2.56
N HIS A 1009 9.51 0.11 1.74
CA HIS A 1009 9.00 0.60 0.46
C HIS A 1009 8.21 1.92 0.55
N GLY A 1010 7.58 2.20 1.70
CA GLY A 1010 6.72 3.36 1.92
C GLY A 1010 7.43 4.61 2.43
N LEU A 1011 8.73 4.53 2.76
CA LEU A 1011 9.58 5.64 3.21
C LEU A 1011 8.93 6.51 4.31
N SER A 1012 8.25 5.85 5.25
CA SER A 1012 7.25 6.51 6.08
C SER A 1012 7.79 7.52 7.09
N ASN A 1013 8.97 7.27 7.68
CA ASN A 1013 9.53 8.13 8.72
C ASN A 1013 10.33 9.31 8.12
N VAL A 1014 10.73 9.18 6.85
CA VAL A 1014 11.54 10.17 6.13
C VAL A 1014 10.74 11.05 5.17
N ARG A 1015 9.40 10.91 5.12
CA ARG A 1015 8.49 11.66 4.23
C ARG A 1015 8.81 13.16 4.11
N PRO A 1016 8.98 13.95 5.20
CA PRO A 1016 9.31 15.38 5.07
C PRO A 1016 10.62 15.62 4.29
N HIS A 1017 11.68 14.87 4.58
CA HIS A 1017 12.94 14.96 3.86
C HIS A 1017 12.79 14.58 2.39
N LEU A 1018 11.96 13.58 2.08
CA LEU A 1018 11.65 13.17 0.71
C LEU A 1018 11.02 14.32 -0.08
N TYR A 1019 9.92 14.90 0.41
CA TYR A 1019 9.22 15.95 -0.32
C TYR A 1019 10.05 17.25 -0.45
N HIS A 1020 10.79 17.67 0.58
CA HIS A 1020 11.75 18.78 0.44
C HIS A 1020 12.86 18.48 -0.59
N SER A 1021 13.30 17.22 -0.69
CA SER A 1021 14.29 16.81 -1.69
C SER A 1021 13.73 16.83 -3.12
N LEU A 1022 12.46 16.44 -3.29
CA LEU A 1022 11.74 16.53 -4.57
C LEU A 1022 11.51 17.99 -4.96
N ASP A 1023 11.02 18.84 -4.06
CA ASP A 1023 10.86 20.29 -4.28
C ASP A 1023 12.17 20.93 -4.74
N ARG A 1024 13.28 20.60 -4.07
CA ARG A 1024 14.60 21.09 -4.48
C ARG A 1024 14.99 20.59 -5.87
N PHE A 1025 14.80 19.31 -6.16
CA PHE A 1025 15.16 18.73 -7.45
C PHE A 1025 14.35 19.33 -8.61
N PHE A 1026 13.03 19.45 -8.44
CA PHE A 1026 12.16 20.05 -9.44
C PHE A 1026 12.31 21.58 -9.52
N GLY A 1027 12.64 22.25 -8.41
CA GLY A 1027 13.03 23.67 -8.42
C GLY A 1027 14.30 23.93 -9.23
N GLU A 1028 15.33 23.08 -9.08
CA GLU A 1028 16.55 23.10 -9.92
C GLU A 1028 16.28 22.62 -11.36
N CYS A 1029 15.22 21.84 -11.61
CA CYS A 1029 14.80 21.43 -12.94
C CYS A 1029 14.09 22.56 -13.70
N PHE A 1030 13.07 23.16 -13.08
CA PHE A 1030 12.17 24.18 -13.63
C PHE A 1030 12.69 25.62 -13.48
N ALA A 1031 13.94 25.80 -13.02
CA ALA A 1031 14.52 27.10 -12.65
C ALA A 1031 13.67 27.91 -11.65
N SER A 1032 12.80 27.25 -10.88
CA SER A 1032 11.85 27.90 -9.98
C SER A 1032 12.52 28.31 -8.67
N SER A 1033 12.68 29.62 -8.49
CA SER A 1033 13.18 30.18 -7.24
C SER A 1033 12.19 30.04 -6.06
N ARG A 1034 10.90 29.76 -6.33
CA ARG A 1034 9.90 29.48 -5.28
C ARG A 1034 10.12 28.07 -4.71
N LEU A 1035 10.23 27.06 -5.56
CA LEU A 1035 10.49 25.67 -5.13
C LEU A 1035 11.81 25.55 -4.37
N MET A 1036 12.88 26.16 -4.89
CA MET A 1036 14.18 26.20 -4.21
C MET A 1036 14.22 27.02 -2.91
N LYS A 1037 13.18 27.83 -2.61
CA LYS A 1037 13.01 28.50 -1.32
C LYS A 1037 12.17 27.67 -0.36
N SER A 1038 11.12 26.99 -0.83
CA SER A 1038 10.26 26.14 0.01
C SER A 1038 10.99 24.90 0.53
N ALA A 1039 12.03 24.45 -0.16
CA ALA A 1039 12.91 23.36 0.26
C ALA A 1039 14.05 23.78 1.24
N LYS A 1040 13.98 24.96 1.85
CA LYS A 1040 15.01 25.51 2.77
C LYS A 1040 14.42 25.90 4.12
#